data_AF-A0A317FXU8-F1
#
_entry.id   AF-A0A317FXU8-F1
#
_cell.length_a   1.000
_cell.length_b   1.000
_cell.length_c   1.000
_cell.angle_alpha   90.00
_cell.angle_beta   90.00
_cell.angle_gamma   90.00
#
_symmetry.space_group_name_H-M   'P 1'
#
loop_
_entity.id
_entity.type
_entity.pdbx_description
1 polymer ?
#
loop_
_entity_poly.entity_id
_entity_poly.type
_entity_poly.pdbx_seq_one_letter_code
_entity_poly.pdbx_strand_id
1 'polypeptide(L)'
;MNLKTAYEPYFKIGAAISRVNLHTKAHMELLTDQFNSFTCENDMKPMYYLDKDLNKADPDKYNLEPALTFENAIPYLEFAKEHGIAMRGHTLVWHNQTPKWFFCENYNEHFPLASRDTMLSRLENYIKGVLTFVQSNYPGVIYAWDVVNEIVDEGDFRKSLWTRTVGNDFFIKAFEYARRYVSDDVDLFYNDYETALDWKKDFIIANVLKPLIDQKLVDGMGMQSHLLMDHPDLDDYKKAIESYGALGLKIHITELDMHNANPSDESMHRLALRYRDFFKIYLDAVRSGKANITSVTFWNLRDEDSWLTGFRRETSYPLLFKGKCEAKEAYYAVLSAALSGDRADSADAASSEDPIAAYISDGIDRWAPDYPEADYELQGMPQNGPRMRIQRDNIWKDGEYTYEAAYGFVPNVFAYLHPDTDKRPCMLVVPGGGYCMCCSHEGELPAMEFYKRGMNVLVLSYTTDITMSVPLKRQPLEDISRAVRFIRKNADRYCIDPDNLYIMGFSAGGHVCGSLAVHFDDVKDIDPAYNEISNRPTGVILSYPVITTGEYTHKESVKALLGDDPTDEELEYFSLEKQVKGNTPPCFIWQTQEDGLVPVENSYLFAMALRRHNVPFAHYVFPRGPHGLTIANDTFFKGWSGGDYSMEQTMRAAFSVKEGKGVNVSEQRKKELIEQFFSGNEFQENGIDMSLKADVGLWSDLAWAWICGDKA
;
A
#
# COMPACT_ATOMS: atom_id res chain seq x y z
N MET A 1 1.44 34.72 -18.69
CA MET A 1 1.29 33.53 -19.58
C MET A 1 1.31 32.28 -18.70
N ASN A 2 0.45 31.29 -18.96
CA ASN A 2 0.38 30.02 -18.21
C ASN A 2 1.07 28.88 -18.98
N LEU A 3 1.24 27.72 -18.34
CA LEU A 3 1.92 26.56 -18.93
C LEU A 3 1.26 26.08 -20.23
N LYS A 4 -0.06 25.86 -20.24
CA LYS A 4 -0.78 25.36 -21.42
C LYS A 4 -0.63 26.26 -22.64
N THR A 5 -0.65 27.58 -22.49
CA THR A 5 -0.43 28.50 -23.61
C THR A 5 1.02 28.50 -24.08
N ALA A 6 1.99 28.43 -23.15
CA ALA A 6 3.41 28.42 -23.50
C ALA A 6 3.80 27.15 -24.30
N TYR A 7 3.18 26.01 -24.00
CA TYR A 7 3.54 24.72 -24.60
C TYR A 7 2.60 24.23 -25.70
N GLU A 8 1.45 24.89 -25.92
CA GLU A 8 0.48 24.55 -26.98
C GLU A 8 1.11 24.31 -28.37
N PRO A 9 2.11 25.09 -28.84
CA PRO A 9 2.74 24.85 -30.14
C PRO A 9 3.58 23.56 -30.23
N TYR A 10 3.92 22.95 -29.09
CA TYR A 10 4.86 21.82 -29.02
C TYR A 10 4.16 20.53 -28.60
N PHE A 11 3.44 20.53 -27.47
CA PHE A 11 2.82 19.35 -26.90
C PHE A 11 1.76 19.71 -25.86
N LYS A 12 0.93 18.74 -25.48
CA LYS A 12 0.04 18.87 -24.31
C LYS A 12 0.87 18.94 -23.03
N ILE A 13 0.45 19.78 -22.09
CA ILE A 13 1.02 19.83 -20.75
C ILE A 13 -0.05 19.45 -19.74
N GLY A 14 0.25 18.44 -18.92
CA GLY A 14 -0.72 17.85 -18.02
C GLY A 14 -0.25 17.71 -16.58
N ALA A 15 -1.18 17.33 -15.71
CA ALA A 15 -0.91 16.90 -14.34
C ALA A 15 -1.76 15.68 -13.97
N ALA A 16 -1.24 14.80 -13.13
CA ALA A 16 -2.07 13.79 -12.50
C ALA A 16 -2.88 14.40 -11.35
N ILE A 17 -4.08 13.88 -11.12
CA ILE A 17 -4.95 14.34 -10.04
C ILE A 17 -5.57 13.17 -9.29
N SER A 18 -5.85 13.42 -8.01
CA SER A 18 -6.62 12.54 -7.15
C SER A 18 -8.05 13.06 -6.99
N ARG A 19 -8.89 12.28 -6.31
CA ARG A 19 -10.30 12.63 -6.11
C ARG A 19 -10.46 13.90 -5.27
N VAL A 20 -9.53 14.14 -4.36
CA VAL A 20 -9.50 15.32 -3.49
C VAL A 20 -9.38 16.60 -4.32
N ASN A 21 -8.61 16.58 -5.41
CA ASN A 21 -8.42 17.74 -6.26
C ASN A 21 -9.73 18.13 -6.99
N LEU A 22 -10.55 17.17 -7.40
CA LEU A 22 -11.89 17.43 -7.98
C LEU A 22 -12.92 17.96 -6.97
N HIS A 23 -12.60 17.92 -5.68
CA HIS A 23 -13.44 18.44 -4.62
C HIS A 23 -12.88 19.71 -3.99
N THR A 24 -11.79 20.26 -4.52
CA THR A 24 -11.20 21.51 -4.04
C THR A 24 -11.19 22.52 -5.18
N LYS A 25 -12.02 23.56 -5.08
CA LYS A 25 -12.27 24.48 -6.19
C LYS A 25 -11.00 25.17 -6.68
N ALA A 26 -10.14 25.61 -5.77
CA ALA A 26 -8.84 26.17 -6.09
C ALA A 26 -7.90 25.21 -6.85
N HIS A 27 -8.04 23.89 -6.65
CA HIS A 27 -7.25 22.88 -7.38
C HIS A 27 -7.80 22.66 -8.77
N MET A 28 -9.12 22.62 -8.93
CA MET A 28 -9.76 22.55 -10.24
C MET A 28 -9.42 23.79 -11.09
N GLU A 29 -9.47 24.99 -10.50
CA GLU A 29 -9.07 26.24 -11.15
C GLU A 29 -7.59 26.18 -11.54
N LEU A 30 -6.67 25.82 -10.61
CA LEU A 30 -5.25 25.61 -10.93
C LEU A 30 -5.05 24.64 -12.11
N LEU A 31 -5.72 23.49 -12.08
CA LEU A 31 -5.62 22.48 -13.13
C LEU A 31 -6.03 23.06 -14.49
N THR A 32 -7.21 23.67 -14.56
CA THR A 32 -7.74 24.21 -15.82
C THR A 32 -7.01 25.45 -16.30
N ASP A 33 -6.42 26.24 -15.42
CA ASP A 33 -5.64 27.42 -15.79
C ASP A 33 -4.27 27.05 -16.36
N GLN A 34 -3.63 26.02 -15.83
CA GLN A 34 -2.25 25.68 -16.17
C GLN A 34 -2.11 24.54 -17.16
N PHE A 35 -3.05 23.60 -17.20
CA PHE A 35 -2.90 22.36 -17.95
C PHE A 35 -4.00 22.19 -19.00
N ASN A 36 -3.68 21.46 -20.07
CA ASN A 36 -4.62 21.10 -21.14
C ASN A 36 -4.78 19.56 -21.30
N SER A 37 -4.25 18.82 -20.35
CA SER A 37 -4.40 17.37 -20.20
C SER A 37 -4.38 17.00 -18.71
N PHE A 38 -5.01 15.90 -18.32
CA PHE A 38 -4.78 15.32 -17.00
C PHE A 38 -4.85 13.80 -17.01
N THR A 39 -4.37 13.18 -15.93
CA THR A 39 -4.42 11.72 -15.71
C THR A 39 -5.00 11.44 -14.33
N CYS A 40 -5.81 10.40 -14.18
CA CYS A 40 -6.22 9.95 -12.85
C CYS A 40 -5.07 9.21 -12.18
N GLU A 41 -4.64 9.64 -10.99
CA GLU A 41 -3.52 9.00 -10.28
C GLU A 41 -3.80 7.52 -9.95
N ASN A 42 -5.03 7.20 -9.58
CA ASN A 42 -5.43 5.86 -9.15
C ASN A 42 -6.76 5.37 -9.72
N ASP A 43 -7.77 6.22 -9.80
CA ASP A 43 -9.18 5.84 -9.97
C ASP A 43 -9.57 5.22 -11.32
N MET A 44 -8.61 5.10 -12.25
CA MET A 44 -8.76 4.40 -13.54
C MET A 44 -7.83 3.18 -13.68
N LYS A 45 -7.22 2.71 -12.59
CA LYS A 45 -6.46 1.45 -12.54
C LYS A 45 -7.40 0.24 -12.44
N PRO A 46 -6.95 -0.98 -12.78
CA PRO A 46 -7.85 -2.13 -12.92
C PRO A 46 -8.68 -2.46 -11.68
N MET A 47 -8.12 -2.32 -10.48
CA MET A 47 -8.88 -2.55 -9.23
C MET A 47 -10.10 -1.64 -9.04
N TYR A 48 -10.16 -0.48 -9.71
CA TYR A 48 -11.27 0.45 -9.61
C TYR A 48 -12.32 0.28 -10.72
N TYR A 49 -11.98 -0.47 -11.78
CA TYR A 49 -12.93 -0.86 -12.82
C TYR A 49 -13.53 -2.23 -12.57
N LEU A 50 -12.81 -3.14 -11.91
CA LEU A 50 -13.28 -4.50 -11.66
C LEU A 50 -14.26 -4.52 -10.48
N ASP A 51 -15.54 -4.79 -10.75
CA ASP A 51 -16.58 -4.84 -9.72
C ASP A 51 -16.44 -6.10 -8.87
N LYS A 52 -15.73 -5.97 -7.75
CA LYS A 52 -15.44 -7.09 -6.85
C LYS A 52 -16.71 -7.81 -6.38
N ASP A 53 -17.75 -7.07 -6.03
CA ASP A 53 -18.94 -7.63 -5.39
C ASP A 53 -19.76 -8.42 -6.40
N LEU A 54 -19.96 -7.90 -7.62
CA LEU A 54 -20.67 -8.61 -8.68
C LEU A 54 -19.89 -9.83 -9.17
N ASN A 55 -18.58 -9.69 -9.43
CA ASN A 55 -17.76 -10.81 -9.90
C ASN A 55 -17.75 -11.97 -8.90
N LYS A 56 -17.66 -11.68 -7.59
CA LYS A 56 -17.68 -12.71 -6.54
C LYS A 56 -19.08 -13.25 -6.22
N ALA A 57 -20.15 -12.49 -6.48
CA ALA A 57 -21.52 -12.94 -6.22
C ALA A 57 -22.02 -13.98 -7.24
N ASP A 58 -21.57 -13.92 -8.49
CA ASP A 58 -21.96 -14.84 -9.57
C ASP A 58 -20.75 -15.17 -10.47
N PRO A 59 -19.78 -15.94 -9.97
CA PRO A 59 -18.52 -16.19 -10.68
C PRO A 59 -18.71 -16.92 -12.00
N ASP A 60 -19.68 -17.83 -12.11
CA ASP A 60 -19.96 -18.57 -13.35
C ASP A 60 -20.42 -17.63 -14.47
N LYS A 61 -21.30 -16.68 -14.15
CA LYS A 61 -21.77 -15.66 -15.09
C LYS A 61 -20.64 -14.76 -15.57
N TYR A 62 -19.80 -14.30 -14.66
CA TYR A 62 -18.78 -13.30 -14.97
C TYR A 62 -17.44 -13.90 -15.42
N ASN A 63 -17.25 -15.22 -15.32
CA ASN A 63 -15.95 -15.88 -15.49
C ASN A 63 -15.17 -15.48 -16.75
N LEU A 64 -15.86 -15.29 -17.88
CA LEU A 64 -15.26 -14.90 -19.16
C LEU A 64 -15.47 -13.42 -19.50
N GLU A 65 -16.42 -12.76 -18.84
CA GLU A 65 -16.85 -11.38 -19.06
C GLU A 65 -16.97 -10.69 -17.68
N PRO A 66 -15.85 -10.19 -17.12
CA PRO A 66 -15.86 -9.67 -15.76
C PRO A 66 -16.84 -8.51 -15.61
N ALA A 67 -17.56 -8.47 -14.49
CA ALA A 67 -18.38 -7.33 -14.13
C ALA A 67 -17.49 -6.08 -13.93
N LEU A 68 -17.94 -4.94 -14.45
CA LEU A 68 -17.23 -3.67 -14.33
C LEU A 68 -18.07 -2.62 -13.60
N THR A 69 -17.39 -1.73 -12.89
CA THR A 69 -17.94 -0.51 -12.31
C THR A 69 -17.17 0.71 -12.82
N PHE A 70 -17.83 1.86 -12.89
CA PHE A 70 -17.26 3.11 -13.41
C PHE A 70 -17.42 4.27 -12.42
N GLU A 71 -17.88 4.01 -11.20
CA GLU A 71 -18.23 5.05 -10.21
C GLU A 71 -17.04 5.96 -9.86
N ASN A 72 -15.83 5.40 -9.82
CA ASN A 72 -14.62 6.17 -9.53
C ASN A 72 -14.19 7.03 -10.72
N ALA A 73 -14.32 6.52 -11.95
CA ALA A 73 -13.89 7.18 -13.17
C ALA A 73 -14.87 8.28 -13.65
N ILE A 74 -16.18 8.07 -13.49
CA ILE A 74 -17.24 8.97 -13.99
C ILE A 74 -16.98 10.45 -13.60
N PRO A 75 -16.63 10.78 -12.35
CA PRO A 75 -16.49 12.18 -11.97
C PRO A 75 -15.30 12.88 -12.62
N TYR A 76 -14.23 12.15 -12.95
CA TYR A 76 -13.14 12.69 -13.79
C TYR A 76 -13.58 12.86 -15.23
N LEU A 77 -14.31 11.89 -15.78
CA LEU A 77 -14.83 11.94 -17.15
C LEU A 77 -15.82 13.10 -17.34
N GLU A 78 -16.71 13.34 -16.38
CA GLU A 78 -17.62 14.49 -16.38
C GLU A 78 -16.86 15.80 -16.25
N PHE A 79 -15.91 15.90 -15.32
CA PHE A 79 -15.07 17.10 -15.17
C PHE A 79 -14.31 17.40 -16.48
N ALA A 80 -13.69 16.39 -17.09
CA ALA A 80 -12.97 16.54 -18.34
C ALA A 80 -13.87 17.08 -19.46
N LYS A 81 -15.07 16.53 -19.57
CA LYS A 81 -16.09 16.94 -20.54
C LYS A 81 -16.61 18.35 -20.28
N GLU A 82 -16.92 18.69 -19.03
CA GLU A 82 -17.44 20.00 -18.63
C GLU A 82 -16.43 21.13 -18.92
N HIS A 83 -15.15 20.88 -18.63
CA HIS A 83 -14.09 21.88 -18.79
C HIS A 83 -13.35 21.79 -20.13
N GLY A 84 -13.70 20.83 -20.99
CA GLY A 84 -13.05 20.62 -22.29
C GLY A 84 -11.55 20.31 -22.19
N ILE A 85 -11.12 19.67 -21.11
CA ILE A 85 -9.73 19.28 -20.88
C ILE A 85 -9.53 17.82 -21.28
N ALA A 86 -8.46 17.52 -22.03
CA ALA A 86 -8.18 16.17 -22.48
C ALA A 86 -7.74 15.27 -21.31
N MET A 87 -7.99 13.97 -21.41
CA MET A 87 -7.57 13.02 -20.37
C MET A 87 -6.77 11.84 -20.95
N ARG A 88 -5.74 11.41 -20.23
CA ARG A 88 -5.04 10.15 -20.48
C ARG A 88 -5.68 9.06 -19.64
N GLY A 89 -6.05 7.94 -20.26
CA GLY A 89 -6.53 6.77 -19.56
C GLY A 89 -5.35 5.97 -18.98
N HIS A 90 -5.30 5.82 -17.67
CA HIS A 90 -4.21 5.15 -16.96
C HIS A 90 -4.78 4.23 -15.87
N THR A 91 -4.66 2.91 -15.97
CA THR A 91 -4.10 2.10 -17.07
C THR A 91 -4.92 0.81 -17.22
N LEU A 92 -4.94 0.23 -18.42
CA LEU A 92 -5.73 -0.98 -18.68
C LEU A 92 -5.09 -2.22 -18.06
N VAL A 93 -3.77 -2.39 -18.20
CA VAL A 93 -3.06 -3.59 -17.73
C VAL A 93 -1.85 -3.19 -16.91
N TRP A 94 -1.84 -3.57 -15.64
CA TRP A 94 -0.69 -3.38 -14.75
C TRP A 94 -0.52 -4.57 -13.81
N HIS A 95 0.71 -4.83 -13.41
CA HIS A 95 1.03 -5.90 -12.45
C HIS A 95 0.64 -5.49 -11.02
N ASN A 96 0.71 -4.20 -10.71
CA ASN A 96 0.29 -3.62 -9.44
C ASN A 96 -1.14 -3.07 -9.56
N GLN A 97 -1.83 -2.89 -8.44
CA GLN A 97 -3.22 -2.40 -8.37
C GLN A 97 -4.19 -3.11 -9.32
N THR A 98 -3.89 -4.38 -9.65
CA THR A 98 -4.80 -5.35 -10.24
C THR A 98 -5.00 -6.44 -9.22
N PRO A 99 -6.25 -6.68 -8.76
CA PRO A 99 -6.45 -7.52 -7.60
C PRO A 99 -6.19 -9.00 -7.92
N LYS A 100 -5.50 -9.72 -7.02
CA LYS A 100 -5.16 -11.14 -7.20
C LYS A 100 -6.37 -12.00 -7.55
N TRP A 101 -7.51 -11.73 -6.92
CA TRP A 101 -8.75 -12.45 -7.17
C TRP A 101 -9.16 -12.45 -8.65
N PHE A 102 -8.81 -11.43 -9.42
CA PHE A 102 -9.10 -11.36 -10.86
C PHE A 102 -8.39 -12.44 -11.68
N PHE A 103 -7.28 -12.97 -11.17
CA PHE A 103 -6.46 -13.99 -11.82
C PHE A 103 -6.78 -15.41 -11.41
N CYS A 104 -7.67 -15.60 -10.45
CA CYS A 104 -7.99 -16.90 -9.87
C CYS A 104 -9.33 -17.42 -10.38
N GLU A 105 -9.50 -18.73 -10.33
CA GLU A 105 -10.79 -19.38 -10.55
C GLU A 105 -11.84 -18.82 -9.58
N ASN A 106 -13.07 -18.68 -10.06
CA ASN A 106 -14.20 -18.14 -9.28
C ASN A 106 -13.98 -16.78 -8.62
N TYR A 107 -13.05 -15.98 -9.14
CA TYR A 107 -12.69 -14.69 -8.56
C TYR A 107 -12.32 -14.80 -7.08
N ASN A 108 -11.67 -15.90 -6.67
CA ASN A 108 -11.27 -16.13 -5.29
C ASN A 108 -9.74 -16.23 -5.21
N GLU A 109 -9.11 -15.32 -4.47
CA GLU A 109 -7.64 -15.25 -4.38
C GLU A 109 -6.97 -16.43 -3.67
N HIS A 110 -7.75 -17.34 -3.09
CA HIS A 110 -7.31 -18.60 -2.50
C HIS A 110 -7.49 -19.80 -3.44
N PHE A 111 -8.11 -19.60 -4.61
CA PHE A 111 -8.30 -20.65 -5.60
C PHE A 111 -7.13 -20.67 -6.60
N PRO A 112 -6.95 -21.77 -7.36
CA PRO A 112 -5.95 -21.84 -8.40
C PRO A 112 -6.03 -20.63 -9.34
N LEU A 113 -4.90 -20.33 -9.97
CA LEU A 113 -4.89 -19.39 -11.08
C LEU A 113 -5.81 -19.89 -12.20
N ALA A 114 -6.62 -18.99 -12.74
CA ALA A 114 -7.46 -19.27 -13.88
C ALA A 114 -6.60 -19.68 -15.09
N SER A 115 -7.16 -20.54 -15.94
CA SER A 115 -6.47 -20.98 -17.15
C SER A 115 -6.13 -19.80 -18.07
N ARG A 116 -5.10 -19.97 -18.89
CA ARG A 116 -4.72 -18.99 -19.91
C ARG A 116 -5.91 -18.52 -20.76
N ASP A 117 -6.75 -19.45 -21.22
CA ASP A 117 -7.91 -19.13 -22.06
C ASP A 117 -8.95 -18.29 -21.30
N THR A 118 -9.17 -18.61 -20.03
CA THR A 118 -10.04 -17.82 -19.14
C THR A 118 -9.47 -16.42 -18.96
N MET A 119 -8.17 -16.29 -18.68
CA MET A 119 -7.55 -14.99 -18.48
C MET A 119 -7.47 -14.14 -19.73
N LEU A 120 -7.26 -14.74 -20.91
CA LEU A 120 -7.35 -14.04 -22.18
C LEU A 120 -8.77 -13.53 -22.44
N SER A 121 -9.80 -14.33 -22.13
CA SER A 121 -11.20 -13.91 -22.25
C SER A 121 -11.53 -12.77 -21.29
N ARG A 122 -11.11 -12.87 -20.01
CA ARG A 122 -11.28 -11.82 -19.01
C ARG A 122 -10.57 -10.53 -19.42
N LEU A 123 -9.32 -10.63 -19.90
CA LEU A 123 -8.53 -9.50 -20.38
C LEU A 123 -9.21 -8.80 -21.56
N GLU A 124 -9.65 -9.57 -22.56
CA GLU A 124 -10.34 -9.01 -23.73
C GLU A 124 -11.62 -8.28 -23.32
N ASN A 125 -12.48 -8.92 -22.52
CA ASN A 125 -13.77 -8.35 -22.16
C ASN A 125 -13.65 -7.20 -21.15
N TYR A 126 -12.64 -7.22 -20.27
CA TYR A 126 -12.29 -6.07 -19.45
C TYR A 126 -11.88 -4.87 -20.31
N ILE A 127 -10.91 -5.04 -21.23
CA ILE A 127 -10.45 -3.95 -22.12
C ILE A 127 -11.62 -3.44 -22.96
N LYS A 128 -12.38 -4.35 -23.59
CA LYS A 128 -13.56 -4.02 -24.37
C LYS A 128 -14.57 -3.21 -23.56
N GLY A 129 -14.89 -3.63 -22.34
CA GLY A 129 -15.88 -2.98 -21.49
C GLY A 129 -15.45 -1.57 -21.09
N VAL A 130 -14.20 -1.39 -20.67
CA VAL A 130 -13.64 -0.07 -20.32
C VAL A 130 -13.65 0.87 -21.52
N LEU A 131 -13.08 0.45 -22.65
CA LEU A 131 -13.03 1.27 -23.86
C LEU A 131 -14.43 1.60 -24.39
N THR A 132 -15.33 0.62 -24.43
CA THR A 132 -16.71 0.82 -24.89
C THR A 132 -17.45 1.81 -24.00
N PHE A 133 -17.36 1.67 -22.68
CA PHE A 133 -18.04 2.58 -21.75
C PHE A 133 -17.55 4.03 -21.95
N VAL A 134 -16.24 4.24 -21.93
CA VAL A 134 -15.69 5.59 -22.02
C VAL A 134 -16.00 6.24 -23.36
N GLN A 135 -15.79 5.52 -24.47
CA GLN A 135 -16.01 6.07 -25.81
C GLN A 135 -17.50 6.33 -26.11
N SER A 136 -18.41 5.52 -25.56
CA SER A 136 -19.84 5.68 -25.78
C SER A 136 -20.45 6.83 -24.96
N ASN A 137 -19.98 7.02 -23.73
CA ASN A 137 -20.55 8.01 -22.80
C ASN A 137 -19.78 9.34 -22.81
N TYR A 138 -18.49 9.30 -23.14
CA TYR A 138 -17.56 10.44 -23.09
C TYR A 138 -16.68 10.52 -24.36
N PRO A 139 -17.28 10.58 -25.57
CA PRO A 139 -16.52 10.63 -26.81
C PRO A 139 -15.59 11.85 -26.86
N GLY A 140 -14.33 11.64 -27.27
CA GLY A 140 -13.32 12.70 -27.41
C GLY A 140 -12.66 13.17 -26.10
N VAL A 141 -13.05 12.61 -24.93
CA VAL A 141 -12.41 12.96 -23.65
C VAL A 141 -11.05 12.30 -23.50
N ILE A 142 -10.96 10.99 -23.74
CA ILE A 142 -9.68 10.27 -23.71
C ILE A 142 -8.98 10.42 -25.05
N TYR A 143 -7.75 10.94 -25.05
CA TYR A 143 -6.93 11.01 -26.27
C TYR A 143 -5.87 9.92 -26.36
N ALA A 144 -5.54 9.28 -25.23
CA ALA A 144 -4.55 8.21 -25.18
C ALA A 144 -4.81 7.25 -24.02
N TRP A 145 -4.49 5.97 -24.20
CA TRP A 145 -4.49 4.95 -23.15
C TRP A 145 -3.10 4.39 -22.92
N ASP A 146 -2.69 4.33 -21.66
CA ASP A 146 -1.62 3.42 -21.24
C ASP A 146 -2.22 2.01 -21.22
N VAL A 147 -2.00 1.24 -22.29
CA VAL A 147 -2.60 -0.10 -22.45
C VAL A 147 -1.93 -1.07 -21.50
N VAL A 148 -0.60 -1.02 -21.43
CA VAL A 148 0.21 -1.89 -20.58
C VAL A 148 1.25 -1.05 -19.85
N ASN A 149 1.36 -1.25 -18.55
CA ASN A 149 2.25 -0.52 -17.65
C ASN A 149 3.31 -1.46 -17.03
N GLU A 150 4.58 -1.06 -17.06
CA GLU A 150 5.69 -1.60 -16.25
C GLU A 150 5.92 -3.12 -16.33
N ILE A 151 6.16 -3.63 -17.54
CA ILE A 151 6.37 -5.07 -17.77
C ILE A 151 7.83 -5.48 -17.87
N VAL A 152 8.76 -4.55 -17.73
CA VAL A 152 10.21 -4.81 -17.77
C VAL A 152 10.83 -4.47 -16.43
N ASP A 153 11.53 -5.42 -15.83
CA ASP A 153 12.24 -5.24 -14.55
C ASP A 153 13.33 -6.30 -14.36
N GLU A 154 14.30 -6.04 -13.49
CA GLU A 154 15.37 -7.00 -13.13
C GLU A 154 16.10 -7.66 -14.35
N GLY A 155 16.22 -6.96 -15.47
CA GLY A 155 16.91 -7.44 -16.68
C GLY A 155 16.07 -8.31 -17.64
N ASP A 156 14.77 -8.50 -17.37
CA ASP A 156 13.88 -9.34 -18.20
C ASP A 156 12.42 -8.81 -18.16
N PHE A 157 11.48 -9.56 -18.74
CA PHE A 157 10.06 -9.38 -18.47
C PHE A 157 9.76 -9.60 -16.98
N ARG A 158 8.97 -8.69 -16.41
CA ARG A 158 8.53 -8.75 -15.02
C ARG A 158 7.74 -10.03 -14.75
N LYS A 159 8.13 -10.74 -13.69
CA LYS A 159 7.35 -11.83 -13.11
C LYS A 159 6.09 -11.26 -12.44
N SER A 160 4.92 -11.63 -12.93
CA SER A 160 3.62 -11.09 -12.48
C SER A 160 2.50 -12.13 -12.64
N LEU A 161 1.31 -11.84 -12.11
CA LEU A 161 0.14 -12.69 -12.33
C LEU A 161 -0.24 -12.77 -13.81
N TRP A 162 0.04 -11.73 -14.61
CA TRP A 162 -0.15 -11.76 -16.06
C TRP A 162 0.79 -12.76 -16.76
N THR A 163 2.08 -12.73 -16.45
CA THR A 163 3.05 -13.67 -17.04
C THR A 163 2.86 -15.10 -16.53
N ARG A 164 2.32 -15.28 -15.32
CA ARG A 164 1.98 -16.60 -14.78
C ARG A 164 0.73 -17.23 -15.38
N THR A 165 -0.32 -16.43 -15.61
CA THR A 165 -1.60 -16.95 -16.12
C THR A 165 -1.64 -17.05 -17.63
N VAL A 166 -1.14 -16.02 -18.31
CA VAL A 166 -1.10 -15.97 -19.76
C VAL A 166 0.26 -16.43 -20.23
N GLY A 167 1.32 -15.70 -19.89
CA GLY A 167 2.66 -15.89 -20.45
C GLY A 167 3.20 -14.56 -20.98
N ASN A 168 4.44 -14.52 -21.46
CA ASN A 168 5.09 -13.26 -21.87
C ASN A 168 4.38 -12.55 -23.03
N ASP A 169 3.54 -13.22 -23.81
CA ASP A 169 2.78 -12.59 -24.91
C ASP A 169 1.49 -11.87 -24.44
N PHE A 170 1.20 -11.83 -23.14
CA PHE A 170 0.00 -11.16 -22.60
C PHE A 170 -0.11 -9.70 -23.04
N PHE A 171 1.02 -8.98 -23.12
CA PHE A 171 1.02 -7.57 -23.52
C PHE A 171 0.63 -7.41 -24.98
N ILE A 172 1.09 -8.31 -25.87
CA ILE A 172 0.67 -8.32 -27.28
C ILE A 172 -0.84 -8.54 -27.35
N LYS A 173 -1.39 -9.48 -26.56
CA LYS A 173 -2.84 -9.71 -26.49
C LYS A 173 -3.61 -8.49 -25.97
N ALA A 174 -3.15 -7.84 -24.91
CA ALA A 174 -3.76 -6.60 -24.42
C ALA A 174 -3.82 -5.52 -25.52
N PHE A 175 -2.74 -5.35 -26.27
CA PHE A 175 -2.67 -4.41 -27.40
C PHE A 175 -3.53 -4.83 -28.60
N GLU A 176 -3.61 -6.12 -28.94
CA GLU A 176 -4.56 -6.64 -29.94
C GLU A 176 -6.01 -6.31 -29.57
N TYR A 177 -6.39 -6.52 -28.30
CA TYR A 177 -7.72 -6.23 -27.80
C TYR A 177 -7.99 -4.72 -27.76
N ALA A 178 -7.05 -3.93 -27.26
CA ALA A 178 -7.17 -2.47 -27.23
C ALA A 178 -7.34 -1.92 -28.65
N ARG A 179 -6.48 -2.32 -29.60
CA ARG A 179 -6.57 -1.89 -31.00
C ARG A 179 -7.89 -2.29 -31.66
N ARG A 180 -8.48 -3.41 -31.28
CA ARG A 180 -9.77 -3.89 -31.80
C ARG A 180 -10.95 -3.00 -31.39
N TYR A 181 -10.91 -2.42 -30.18
CA TYR A 181 -12.06 -1.74 -29.58
C TYR A 181 -11.88 -0.24 -29.41
N VAL A 182 -10.66 0.28 -29.57
CA VAL A 182 -10.37 1.70 -29.46
C VAL A 182 -10.90 2.47 -30.68
N SER A 183 -11.37 3.71 -30.48
CA SER A 183 -11.68 4.64 -31.54
C SER A 183 -10.43 5.09 -32.30
N ASP A 184 -10.57 5.40 -33.60
CA ASP A 184 -9.46 5.76 -34.50
C ASP A 184 -8.69 7.04 -34.07
N ASP A 185 -9.31 7.90 -33.27
CA ASP A 185 -8.75 9.16 -32.77
C ASP A 185 -7.98 9.04 -31.44
N VAL A 186 -7.88 7.83 -30.88
CA VAL A 186 -7.27 7.57 -29.58
C VAL A 186 -6.00 6.74 -29.72
N ASP A 187 -4.90 7.24 -29.16
CA ASP A 187 -3.60 6.59 -29.24
C ASP A 187 -3.39 5.52 -28.16
N LEU A 188 -2.71 4.43 -28.50
CA LEU A 188 -2.34 3.34 -27.59
C LEU A 188 -0.86 3.37 -27.22
N PHE A 189 -0.58 3.43 -25.92
CA PHE A 189 0.76 3.58 -25.36
C PHE A 189 1.20 2.37 -24.54
N TYR A 190 2.48 2.04 -24.64
CA TYR A 190 3.20 1.26 -23.64
C TYR A 190 3.89 2.22 -22.68
N ASN A 191 3.73 2.05 -21.36
CA ASN A 191 4.25 2.99 -20.35
C ASN A 191 5.18 2.27 -19.34
N ASP A 192 6.33 2.86 -19.00
CA ASP A 192 7.28 2.27 -18.04
C ASP A 192 8.18 3.33 -17.34
N TYR A 193 8.77 2.97 -16.19
CA TYR A 193 9.75 3.77 -15.45
C TYR A 193 11.20 3.41 -15.82
N GLU A 194 12.15 4.26 -15.43
CA GLU A 194 13.60 4.05 -15.64
C GLU A 194 13.96 3.77 -17.11
N THR A 195 13.18 4.33 -18.03
CA THR A 195 13.28 4.14 -19.48
C THR A 195 14.54 4.76 -20.09
N ALA A 196 15.31 5.52 -19.29
CA ALA A 196 16.61 6.04 -19.66
C ALA A 196 17.79 5.12 -19.32
N LEU A 197 17.60 4.06 -18.54
CA LEU A 197 18.65 3.09 -18.27
C LEU A 197 18.97 2.30 -19.55
N ASP A 198 20.25 2.24 -19.94
CA ASP A 198 20.66 1.65 -21.23
C ASP A 198 20.12 0.23 -21.43
N TRP A 199 20.29 -0.65 -20.45
CA TRP A 199 19.82 -2.04 -20.55
C TRP A 199 18.29 -2.11 -20.70
N LYS A 200 17.56 -1.27 -19.95
CA LYS A 200 16.09 -1.30 -19.91
C LYS A 200 15.52 -0.72 -21.19
N LYS A 201 16.08 0.39 -21.66
CA LYS A 201 15.81 1.01 -22.96
C LYS A 201 15.99 0.00 -24.09
N ASP A 202 17.16 -0.64 -24.16
CA ASP A 202 17.47 -1.60 -25.22
C ASP A 202 16.53 -2.82 -25.17
N PHE A 203 16.21 -3.32 -23.97
CA PHE A 203 15.26 -4.40 -23.78
C PHE A 203 13.83 -4.02 -24.23
N ILE A 204 13.34 -2.86 -23.80
CA ILE A 204 12.01 -2.34 -24.18
C ILE A 204 11.93 -2.21 -25.71
N ILE A 205 12.94 -1.61 -26.34
CA ILE A 205 12.96 -1.45 -27.80
C ILE A 205 12.93 -2.82 -28.50
N ALA A 206 13.80 -3.74 -28.08
CA ALA A 206 13.95 -5.04 -28.76
C ALA A 206 12.77 -5.98 -28.54
N ASN A 207 12.26 -6.07 -27.32
CA ASN A 207 11.37 -7.14 -26.88
C ASN A 207 9.92 -6.69 -26.65
N VAL A 208 9.65 -5.39 -26.55
CA VAL A 208 8.29 -4.85 -26.35
C VAL A 208 7.84 -4.04 -27.55
N LEU A 209 8.54 -2.94 -27.85
CA LEU A 209 8.07 -1.99 -28.87
C LEU A 209 8.17 -2.55 -30.29
N LYS A 210 9.29 -3.18 -30.68
CA LYS A 210 9.42 -3.76 -32.03
C LYS A 210 8.31 -4.78 -32.35
N PRO A 211 8.03 -5.79 -31.48
CA PRO A 211 6.90 -6.71 -31.71
C PRO A 211 5.54 -6.04 -31.86
N LEU A 212 5.28 -4.94 -31.13
CA LEU A 212 4.03 -4.18 -31.23
C LEU A 212 3.99 -3.33 -32.50
N ILE A 213 5.12 -2.73 -32.91
CA ILE A 213 5.27 -1.94 -34.15
C ILE A 213 5.06 -2.83 -35.37
N ASP A 214 5.71 -4.00 -35.41
CA ASP A 214 5.61 -4.95 -36.53
C ASP A 214 4.16 -5.38 -36.79
N GLN A 215 3.34 -5.40 -35.75
CA GLN A 215 1.92 -5.73 -35.79
C GLN A 215 0.99 -4.50 -35.85
N LYS A 216 1.55 -3.28 -35.86
CA LYS A 216 0.81 -2.00 -35.88
C LYS A 216 -0.17 -1.85 -34.72
N LEU A 217 0.23 -2.30 -33.54
CA LEU A 217 -0.64 -2.29 -32.37
C LEU A 217 -0.43 -1.06 -31.48
N VAL A 218 0.77 -0.48 -31.47
CA VAL A 218 1.16 0.64 -30.59
C VAL A 218 1.35 1.93 -31.37
N ASP A 219 0.91 3.05 -30.81
CA ASP A 219 1.10 4.39 -31.39
C ASP A 219 2.21 5.17 -30.68
N GLY A 220 2.50 4.85 -29.42
CA GLY A 220 3.47 5.59 -28.64
C GLY A 220 4.16 4.87 -27.48
N MET A 221 5.26 5.49 -27.03
CA MET A 221 6.02 5.12 -25.84
C MET A 221 5.81 6.17 -24.75
N GLY A 222 5.37 5.73 -23.58
CA GLY A 222 5.23 6.50 -22.36
C GLY A 222 6.48 6.36 -21.49
N MET A 223 7.15 7.47 -21.24
CA MET A 223 8.27 7.56 -20.30
C MET A 223 7.75 8.18 -19.00
N GLN A 224 7.58 7.37 -17.94
CA GLN A 224 7.04 7.86 -16.67
C GLN A 224 7.86 9.03 -16.13
N SER A 225 9.19 8.84 -16.10
CA SER A 225 10.11 9.91 -15.72
C SER A 225 9.92 10.37 -14.28
N HIS A 226 9.83 9.41 -13.37
CA HIS A 226 10.16 9.60 -11.96
C HIS A 226 11.67 9.76 -11.81
N LEU A 227 12.15 10.98 -11.62
CA LEU A 227 13.58 11.31 -11.62
C LEU A 227 14.08 11.63 -10.20
N LEU A 228 15.40 11.66 -10.07
CA LEU A 228 16.10 12.18 -8.90
C LEU A 228 16.78 13.50 -9.25
N MET A 229 17.30 14.20 -8.24
CA MET A 229 18.03 15.46 -8.40
C MET A 229 19.32 15.31 -9.23
N ASP A 230 19.88 14.11 -9.32
CA ASP A 230 21.15 13.80 -9.97
C ASP A 230 21.08 12.60 -10.93
N HIS A 231 19.94 11.91 -11.02
CA HIS A 231 19.76 10.75 -11.87
C HIS A 231 18.40 10.77 -12.61
N PRO A 232 18.31 10.26 -13.86
CA PRO A 232 19.42 9.92 -14.74
C PRO A 232 20.23 11.16 -15.15
N ASP A 233 21.39 10.93 -15.77
CA ASP A 233 22.12 12.01 -16.41
C ASP A 233 21.33 12.59 -17.59
N LEU A 234 21.49 13.89 -17.85
CA LEU A 234 20.78 14.60 -18.91
C LEU A 234 21.09 14.03 -20.30
N ASP A 235 22.34 13.65 -20.56
CA ASP A 235 22.74 13.08 -21.85
C ASP A 235 22.17 11.69 -22.05
N ASP A 236 22.09 10.87 -21.00
CA ASP A 236 21.52 9.53 -21.08
C ASP A 236 20.01 9.59 -21.32
N TYR A 237 19.32 10.51 -20.65
CA TYR A 237 17.90 10.74 -20.91
C TYR A 237 17.64 11.26 -22.32
N LYS A 238 18.48 12.18 -22.82
CA LYS A 238 18.41 12.66 -24.21
C LYS A 238 18.60 11.51 -25.21
N LYS A 239 19.62 10.66 -25.02
CA LYS A 239 19.85 9.47 -25.86
C LYS A 239 18.65 8.54 -25.85
N ALA A 240 18.01 8.35 -24.70
CA ALA A 240 16.81 7.52 -24.57
C ALA A 240 15.64 8.09 -25.39
N ILE A 241 15.34 9.39 -25.27
CA ILE A 241 14.33 10.05 -26.12
C ILE A 241 14.63 9.84 -27.60
N GLU A 242 15.87 10.09 -28.04
CA GLU A 242 16.26 9.95 -29.45
C GLU A 242 16.15 8.49 -29.92
N SER A 243 16.46 7.52 -29.05
CA SER A 243 16.37 6.09 -29.36
C SER A 243 14.92 5.63 -29.54
N TYR A 244 14.01 6.08 -28.68
CA TYR A 244 12.58 5.80 -28.84
C TYR A 244 11.98 6.57 -30.02
N GLY A 245 12.38 7.83 -30.23
CA GLY A 245 11.95 8.66 -31.35
C GLY A 245 12.33 8.08 -32.70
N ALA A 246 13.49 7.42 -32.80
CA ALA A 246 13.94 6.72 -34.01
C ALA A 246 13.02 5.55 -34.44
N LEU A 247 12.14 5.07 -33.55
CA LEU A 247 11.12 4.06 -33.89
C LEU A 247 9.92 4.64 -34.65
N GLY A 248 9.83 5.97 -34.78
CA GLY A 248 8.70 6.65 -35.43
C GLY A 248 7.41 6.70 -34.59
N LEU A 249 7.51 6.36 -33.30
CA LEU A 249 6.41 6.41 -32.34
C LEU A 249 6.19 7.82 -31.77
N LYS A 250 4.96 8.11 -31.33
CA LYS A 250 4.71 9.25 -30.42
C LYS A 250 5.41 9.00 -29.10
N ILE A 251 5.94 10.05 -28.48
CA ILE A 251 6.51 9.99 -27.13
C ILE A 251 5.63 10.82 -26.19
N HIS A 252 5.28 10.24 -25.06
CA HIS A 252 4.73 10.99 -23.93
C HIS A 252 5.70 10.91 -22.76
N ILE A 253 5.94 12.04 -22.09
CA ILE A 253 6.46 12.04 -20.73
C ILE A 253 5.24 12.02 -19.81
N THR A 254 5.04 10.94 -19.06
CA THR A 254 3.72 10.56 -18.54
C THR A 254 3.51 10.83 -17.06
N GLU A 255 4.58 10.83 -16.25
CA GLU A 255 4.50 10.86 -14.77
C GLU A 255 5.66 11.68 -14.18
N LEU A 256 5.97 12.83 -14.78
CA LEU A 256 7.16 13.62 -14.46
C LEU A 256 7.11 14.15 -13.02
N ASP A 257 8.05 13.69 -12.22
CA ASP A 257 8.39 14.26 -10.92
C ASP A 257 9.91 14.16 -10.67
N MET A 258 10.44 14.97 -9.76
CA MET A 258 11.86 14.94 -9.41
C MET A 258 12.00 14.92 -7.89
N HIS A 259 12.23 13.74 -7.33
CA HIS A 259 12.32 13.58 -5.88
C HIS A 259 13.40 14.49 -5.27
N ASN A 260 12.97 15.39 -4.39
CA ASN A 260 13.83 16.30 -3.64
C ASN A 260 13.33 16.40 -2.19
N ALA A 261 14.11 15.96 -1.23
CA ALA A 261 13.75 16.01 0.19
C ALA A 261 14.34 17.22 0.94
N ASN A 262 15.18 18.03 0.27
CA ASN A 262 15.84 19.17 0.89
C ASN A 262 15.09 20.48 0.57
N PRO A 263 14.45 21.15 1.55
CA PRO A 263 13.66 22.35 1.34
C PRO A 263 14.47 23.65 1.25
N SER A 264 15.82 23.61 1.26
CA SER A 264 16.62 24.84 1.18
C SER A 264 16.42 25.57 -0.15
N ASP A 265 16.50 26.91 -0.12
CA ASP A 265 16.39 27.75 -1.33
C ASP A 265 17.39 27.32 -2.41
N GLU A 266 18.63 26.99 -2.02
CA GLU A 266 19.65 26.46 -2.94
C GLU A 266 19.23 25.13 -3.58
N SER A 267 18.61 24.23 -2.81
CA SER A 267 18.12 22.96 -3.35
C SER A 267 16.92 23.15 -4.28
N MET A 268 16.01 24.07 -3.95
CA MET A 268 14.86 24.43 -4.78
C MET A 268 15.29 25.12 -6.09
N HIS A 269 16.32 25.96 -6.04
CA HIS A 269 16.91 26.56 -7.23
C HIS A 269 17.54 25.50 -8.15
N ARG A 270 18.28 24.52 -7.58
CA ARG A 270 18.81 23.39 -8.36
C ARG A 270 17.70 22.54 -8.99
N LEU A 271 16.59 22.32 -8.28
CA LEU A 271 15.41 21.63 -8.82
C LEU A 271 14.85 22.39 -10.03
N ALA A 272 14.75 23.72 -9.92
CA ALA A 272 14.27 24.57 -11.00
C ALA A 272 15.16 24.51 -12.25
N LEU A 273 16.48 24.60 -12.07
CA LEU A 273 17.46 24.47 -13.16
C LEU A 273 17.35 23.09 -13.84
N ARG A 274 17.19 22.02 -13.05
CA ARG A 274 17.06 20.66 -13.60
C ARG A 274 15.78 20.53 -14.43
N TYR A 275 14.64 21.01 -13.94
CA TYR A 275 13.40 21.05 -14.72
C TYR A 275 13.57 21.80 -16.05
N ARG A 276 14.18 22.99 -16.02
CA ARG A 276 14.48 23.76 -17.26
C ARG A 276 15.29 22.93 -18.25
N ASP A 277 16.32 22.24 -17.79
CA ASP A 277 17.23 21.50 -18.67
C ASP A 277 16.55 20.27 -19.29
N PHE A 278 15.69 19.55 -18.56
CA PHE A 278 14.83 18.53 -19.14
C PHE A 278 13.85 19.09 -20.18
N PHE A 279 13.20 20.22 -19.89
CA PHE A 279 12.29 20.83 -20.86
C PHE A 279 13.00 21.36 -22.11
N LYS A 280 14.25 21.82 -22.00
CA LYS A 280 15.09 22.13 -23.18
C LYS A 280 15.34 20.88 -24.02
N ILE A 281 15.66 19.75 -23.40
CA ILE A 281 15.81 18.47 -24.11
C ILE A 281 14.52 18.11 -24.86
N TYR A 282 13.35 18.28 -24.23
CA TYR A 282 12.07 17.97 -24.87
C TYR A 282 11.82 18.87 -26.09
N LEU A 283 12.00 20.18 -25.93
CA LEU A 283 11.81 21.15 -27.01
C LEU A 283 12.80 20.94 -28.15
N ASP A 284 14.06 20.67 -27.85
CA ASP A 284 15.08 20.39 -28.86
C ASP A 284 14.76 19.11 -29.65
N ALA A 285 14.29 18.06 -28.97
CA ALA A 285 13.88 16.82 -29.62
C ALA A 285 12.70 17.02 -30.58
N VAL A 286 11.70 17.82 -30.18
CA VAL A 286 10.55 18.19 -31.03
C VAL A 286 10.99 19.05 -32.21
N ARG A 287 11.74 20.14 -31.96
CA ARG A 287 12.17 21.10 -33.00
C ARG A 287 13.09 20.48 -34.03
N SER A 288 13.97 19.57 -33.60
CA SER A 288 14.88 18.85 -34.50
C SER A 288 14.21 17.69 -35.24
N GLY A 289 12.98 17.32 -34.88
CA GLY A 289 12.28 16.16 -35.43
C GLY A 289 12.86 14.82 -34.99
N LYS A 290 13.74 14.79 -33.98
CA LYS A 290 14.36 13.56 -33.47
C LYS A 290 13.40 12.72 -32.63
N ALA A 291 12.39 13.33 -32.02
CA ALA A 291 11.32 12.63 -31.34
C ALA A 291 9.99 13.39 -31.45
N ASN A 292 8.91 12.66 -31.66
CA ASN A 292 7.56 13.22 -31.70
C ASN A 292 6.95 13.27 -30.29
N ILE A 293 7.46 14.17 -29.44
CA ILE A 293 6.91 14.37 -28.10
C ILE A 293 5.59 15.13 -28.22
N THR A 294 4.50 14.52 -27.76
CA THR A 294 3.13 15.07 -27.92
C THR A 294 2.44 15.35 -26.58
N SER A 295 3.01 14.91 -25.46
CA SER A 295 2.52 15.22 -24.11
C SER A 295 3.63 15.19 -23.07
N VAL A 296 3.59 16.10 -22.10
CA VAL A 296 4.39 16.09 -20.86
C VAL A 296 3.44 16.26 -19.68
N THR A 297 3.38 15.28 -18.77
CA THR A 297 2.46 15.27 -17.63
C THR A 297 3.24 15.19 -16.33
N PHE A 298 2.97 16.10 -15.39
CA PHE A 298 3.53 16.04 -14.04
C PHE A 298 2.74 15.05 -13.18
N TRP A 299 3.41 14.26 -12.33
CA TRP A 299 2.72 13.31 -11.47
C TRP A 299 2.30 13.97 -10.14
N ASN A 300 1.06 14.47 -10.15
CA ASN A 300 0.37 15.29 -9.14
C ASN A 300 0.44 16.82 -9.39
N LEU A 301 -0.50 17.58 -8.80
CA LEU A 301 -0.64 19.03 -8.99
C LEU A 301 0.33 19.86 -8.14
N ARG A 302 0.52 19.47 -6.88
CA ARG A 302 1.33 20.20 -5.89
C ARG A 302 2.20 19.25 -5.09
N ASP A 303 3.26 19.77 -4.48
CA ASP A 303 4.16 18.99 -3.61
C ASP A 303 3.42 18.17 -2.55
N GLU A 304 2.36 18.72 -1.95
CA GLU A 304 1.53 18.07 -0.94
C GLU A 304 0.68 16.92 -1.48
N ASP A 305 0.46 16.89 -2.79
CA ASP A 305 -0.31 15.83 -3.47
C ASP A 305 0.61 14.68 -3.90
N SER A 306 1.94 14.82 -3.79
CA SER A 306 2.89 13.85 -4.36
C SER A 306 2.94 12.53 -3.60
N TRP A 307 2.75 11.43 -4.33
CA TRP A 307 2.93 10.06 -3.84
C TRP A 307 4.33 9.76 -3.26
N LEU A 308 5.36 10.52 -3.67
CA LEU A 308 6.73 10.35 -3.17
C LEU A 308 6.81 10.63 -1.67
N THR A 309 5.99 11.56 -1.18
CA THR A 309 5.83 11.81 0.25
C THR A 309 5.13 10.61 0.89
N GLY A 310 5.81 9.97 1.83
CA GLY A 310 5.35 8.73 2.45
C GLY A 310 5.88 7.47 1.75
N PHE A 311 5.83 7.37 0.41
CA PHE A 311 6.43 6.23 -0.31
C PHE A 311 7.94 6.13 -0.07
N ARG A 312 8.65 7.26 -0.16
CA ARG A 312 10.09 7.36 0.16
C ARG A 312 10.36 7.45 1.67
N ARG A 313 9.31 7.48 2.49
CA ARG A 313 9.36 7.61 3.96
C ARG A 313 9.97 8.93 4.45
N GLU A 314 9.94 9.95 3.60
CA GLU A 314 10.29 11.34 3.91
C GLU A 314 9.40 12.30 3.11
N THR A 315 9.38 13.59 3.48
CA THR A 315 8.67 14.62 2.72
C THR A 315 9.45 14.96 1.46
N SER A 316 8.77 14.97 0.31
CA SER A 316 9.36 15.39 -0.95
C SER A 316 8.71 16.68 -1.46
N TYR A 317 9.48 17.48 -2.21
CA TYR A 317 9.05 18.73 -2.84
C TYR A 317 9.25 18.70 -4.37
N PRO A 318 8.63 17.74 -5.08
CA PRO A 318 9.11 17.35 -6.41
C PRO A 318 8.47 18.13 -7.55
N LEU A 319 7.44 18.95 -7.33
CA LEU A 319 6.55 19.49 -8.37
C LEU A 319 6.70 21.01 -8.56
N LEU A 320 5.82 21.60 -9.39
CA LEU A 320 5.87 23.01 -9.76
C LEU A 320 5.11 23.94 -8.82
N PHE A 321 4.17 23.42 -8.04
CA PHE A 321 3.31 24.18 -7.15
C PHE A 321 3.36 23.65 -5.72
N LYS A 322 3.04 24.51 -4.74
CA LYS A 322 2.96 24.15 -3.32
C LYS A 322 1.80 24.87 -2.62
N GLY A 323 1.44 24.41 -1.43
CA GLY A 323 0.53 25.08 -0.51
C GLY A 323 -0.78 25.49 -1.18
N LYS A 324 -1.08 26.79 -1.14
CA LYS A 324 -2.27 27.41 -1.74
C LYS A 324 -2.14 27.67 -3.24
N CYS A 325 -1.68 26.65 -3.98
CA CYS A 325 -1.45 26.72 -5.43
C CYS A 325 -0.37 27.74 -5.84
N GLU A 326 0.59 27.99 -4.96
CA GLU A 326 1.69 28.93 -5.19
C GLU A 326 2.70 28.33 -6.17
N ALA A 327 3.09 29.10 -7.20
CA ALA A 327 4.13 28.70 -8.13
C ALA A 327 5.52 28.70 -7.47
N LYS A 328 6.26 27.60 -7.61
CA LYS A 328 7.67 27.49 -7.21
C LYS A 328 8.58 28.06 -8.30
N GLU A 329 9.86 28.24 -7.98
CA GLU A 329 10.86 28.64 -8.96
C GLU A 329 10.91 27.69 -10.19
N ALA A 330 10.70 26.38 -9.95
CA ALA A 330 10.61 25.37 -10.99
C ALA A 330 9.53 25.68 -12.05
N TYR A 331 8.37 26.24 -11.66
CA TYR A 331 7.33 26.66 -12.60
C TYR A 331 7.85 27.69 -13.60
N TYR A 332 8.55 28.72 -13.11
CA TYR A 332 9.10 29.79 -13.94
C TYR A 332 10.26 29.29 -14.81
N ALA A 333 11.08 28.37 -14.28
CA ALA A 333 12.16 27.75 -15.02
C ALA A 333 11.63 26.90 -16.19
N VAL A 334 10.54 26.15 -15.99
CA VAL A 334 9.82 25.45 -17.07
C VAL A 334 9.30 26.47 -18.10
N LEU A 335 8.52 27.47 -17.71
CA LEU A 335 8.01 28.50 -18.64
C LEU A 335 9.12 29.18 -19.46
N SER A 336 10.26 29.49 -18.82
CA SER A 336 11.39 30.12 -19.48
C SER A 336 11.94 29.29 -20.63
N ALA A 337 11.91 27.95 -20.53
CA ALA A 337 12.43 27.07 -21.57
C ALA A 337 11.63 27.20 -22.88
N ALA A 338 10.31 27.34 -22.80
CA ALA A 338 9.47 27.59 -23.97
C ALA A 338 9.76 28.97 -24.60
N LEU A 339 9.86 30.02 -23.77
CA LEU A 339 10.02 31.41 -24.20
C LEU A 339 11.44 31.74 -24.71
N SER A 340 12.45 31.01 -24.26
CA SER A 340 13.85 31.20 -24.66
C SER A 340 14.08 30.96 -26.17
N GLY A 341 13.21 30.18 -26.82
CA GLY A 341 13.30 29.87 -28.25
C GLY A 341 13.14 31.09 -29.17
N ASP A 342 12.48 32.14 -28.69
CA ASP A 342 12.26 33.38 -29.45
C ASP A 342 13.34 34.46 -29.19
N ARG A 343 14.21 34.29 -28.17
CA ARG A 343 15.24 35.27 -27.76
C ARG A 343 16.69 34.80 -27.90
N ALA A 344 16.91 33.54 -28.29
CA ALA A 344 18.25 32.93 -28.39
C ALA A 344 19.22 33.61 -29.39
N ASP A 345 18.74 34.57 -30.19
CA ASP A 345 19.57 35.36 -31.11
C ASP A 345 20.13 36.67 -30.50
N SER A 346 19.88 36.96 -29.21
CA SER A 346 20.46 38.15 -28.54
C SER A 346 21.62 37.79 -27.59
N ALA A 347 22.78 38.39 -27.83
CA ALA A 347 24.02 38.14 -27.10
C ALA A 347 23.99 38.50 -25.60
N ASP A 348 22.94 39.20 -25.13
CA ASP A 348 22.82 39.72 -23.77
C ASP A 348 22.26 38.69 -22.76
N ALA A 349 21.66 37.59 -23.21
CA ALA A 349 21.13 36.55 -22.31
C ALA A 349 22.21 35.62 -21.72
N ALA A 350 23.42 35.61 -22.31
CA ALA A 350 24.52 34.75 -21.90
C ALA A 350 25.37 35.34 -20.73
N SER A 351 25.04 36.55 -20.25
CA SER A 351 25.86 37.29 -19.26
C SER A 351 25.22 37.49 -17.87
N SER A 352 24.03 36.93 -17.57
CA SER A 352 23.41 37.05 -16.24
C SER A 352 23.84 35.93 -15.29
N GLU A 353 24.27 36.27 -14.07
CA GLU A 353 24.66 35.31 -13.01
C GLU A 353 23.54 34.35 -12.55
N ASP A 354 22.27 34.68 -12.84
CA ASP A 354 21.11 33.79 -12.66
C ASP A 354 20.12 33.95 -13.84
N PRO A 355 20.09 33.00 -14.79
CA PRO A 355 19.21 33.07 -15.96
C PRO A 355 17.71 33.08 -15.58
N ILE A 356 17.32 32.44 -14.47
CA ILE A 356 15.90 32.33 -14.08
C ILE A 356 15.42 33.69 -13.57
N ALA A 357 16.22 34.37 -12.75
CA ALA A 357 15.91 35.70 -12.21
C ALA A 357 15.67 36.74 -13.33
N ALA A 358 16.44 36.68 -14.42
CA ALA A 358 16.27 37.58 -15.56
C ALA A 358 14.93 37.37 -16.29
N TYR A 359 14.45 36.13 -16.42
CA TYR A 359 13.13 35.86 -17.01
C TYR A 359 11.97 36.29 -16.11
N ILE A 360 12.14 36.23 -14.79
CA ILE A 360 11.17 36.74 -13.82
C ILE A 360 11.11 38.28 -13.86
N SER A 361 12.23 38.97 -14.12
CA SER A 361 12.26 40.44 -14.22
C SER A 361 11.76 40.99 -15.57
N ASP A 362 11.90 40.23 -16.66
CA ASP A 362 11.75 40.74 -18.04
C ASP A 362 10.46 40.30 -18.78
N GLY A 363 9.38 40.00 -18.04
CA GLY A 363 8.03 39.95 -18.62
C GLY A 363 7.22 38.64 -18.46
N ILE A 364 7.61 37.72 -17.57
CA ILE A 364 6.69 36.67 -17.10
C ILE A 364 5.98 37.20 -15.84
N ASP A 365 4.69 37.53 -15.96
CA ASP A 365 3.88 37.90 -14.79
C ASP A 365 3.94 36.78 -13.74
N ARG A 366 4.19 37.15 -12.48
CA ARG A 366 4.17 36.20 -11.38
C ARG A 366 2.79 35.57 -11.30
N TRP A 367 2.75 34.23 -11.38
CA TRP A 367 1.52 33.49 -11.11
C TRP A 367 1.23 33.56 -9.61
N ALA A 368 0.27 34.41 -9.26
CA ALA A 368 -0.22 34.60 -7.91
C ALA A 368 -1.76 34.48 -7.95
N PRO A 369 -2.31 33.26 -7.85
CA PRO A 369 -3.75 33.09 -7.82
C PRO A 369 -4.31 33.71 -6.54
N ASP A 370 -5.37 34.50 -6.68
CA ASP A 370 -6.11 35.11 -5.56
C ASP A 370 -7.45 34.38 -5.38
N TYR A 371 -7.37 33.06 -5.20
CA TYR A 371 -8.56 32.25 -4.96
C TYR A 371 -9.11 32.56 -3.56
N PRO A 372 -10.44 32.69 -3.39
CA PRO A 372 -11.06 32.82 -2.08
C PRO A 372 -10.61 31.71 -1.12
N GLU A 373 -10.43 32.04 0.16
CA GLU A 373 -10.04 31.05 1.19
C GLU A 373 -10.96 29.81 1.21
N ALA A 374 -12.26 30.02 1.01
CA ALA A 374 -13.26 28.94 0.95
C ALA A 374 -13.08 27.98 -0.24
N ASP A 375 -12.36 28.39 -1.28
CA ASP A 375 -12.12 27.56 -2.48
C ASP A 375 -10.98 26.55 -2.26
N TYR A 376 -10.15 26.75 -1.23
CA TYR A 376 -9.17 25.76 -0.78
C TYR A 376 -9.78 24.70 0.14
N GLU A 377 -11.02 24.88 0.58
CA GLU A 377 -11.73 23.90 1.40
C GLU A 377 -12.31 22.78 0.53
N LEU A 378 -12.33 21.57 1.09
CA LEU A 378 -12.90 20.40 0.43
C LEU A 378 -14.44 20.50 0.40
N GLN A 379 -15.02 20.51 -0.79
CA GLN A 379 -16.45 20.66 -1.04
C GLN A 379 -17.07 19.45 -1.75
N GLY A 380 -18.29 19.09 -1.38
CA GLY A 380 -19.13 18.17 -2.16
C GLY A 380 -18.61 16.73 -2.29
N MET A 381 -17.45 16.41 -1.72
CA MET A 381 -17.08 15.01 -1.48
C MET A 381 -18.10 14.50 -0.48
N PRO A 382 -18.74 13.32 -0.68
CA PRO A 382 -19.43 12.67 0.41
C PRO A 382 -18.46 12.68 1.58
N GLN A 383 -18.78 13.45 2.61
CA GLN A 383 -18.23 13.13 3.91
C GLN A 383 -18.80 11.75 4.14
N ASN A 384 -18.02 10.72 3.78
CA ASN A 384 -18.21 9.41 4.36
C ASN A 384 -18.44 9.72 5.82
N GLY A 385 -19.67 9.43 6.30
CA GLY A 385 -20.11 9.83 7.63
C GLY A 385 -18.96 9.59 8.61
N PRO A 386 -18.83 10.48 9.60
CA PRO A 386 -17.57 10.87 10.22
C PRO A 386 -16.52 9.75 10.16
N ARG A 387 -15.49 9.93 9.31
CA ARG A 387 -14.55 8.86 8.98
C ARG A 387 -13.85 8.36 10.24
N MET A 388 -13.82 7.04 10.41
CA MET A 388 -12.99 6.36 11.40
C MET A 388 -11.61 7.03 11.46
N ARG A 389 -11.19 7.44 12.66
CA ARG A 389 -9.87 8.05 12.84
C ARG A 389 -8.86 6.93 12.94
N ILE A 390 -7.91 6.92 12.01
CA ILE A 390 -6.83 5.95 11.94
C ILE A 390 -5.54 6.63 12.39
N GLN A 391 -4.79 5.99 13.28
CA GLN A 391 -3.53 6.52 13.79
C GLN A 391 -2.52 5.39 13.99
N ARG A 392 -1.23 5.64 13.70
CA ARG A 392 -0.14 4.70 13.96
C ARG A 392 0.91 5.35 14.87
N ASP A 393 1.27 4.68 15.95
CA ASP A 393 2.24 5.20 16.92
C ASP A 393 3.27 4.11 17.31
N ASN A 394 4.55 4.48 17.34
CA ASN A 394 5.57 3.66 17.99
C ASN A 394 5.34 3.66 19.50
N ILE A 395 5.40 2.49 20.14
CA ILE A 395 5.22 2.36 21.60
C ILE A 395 6.54 2.57 22.37
N TRP A 396 7.67 2.39 21.67
CA TRP A 396 9.02 2.66 22.17
C TRP A 396 9.53 3.99 21.63
N LYS A 397 10.22 4.76 22.46
CA LYS A 397 10.90 5.98 22.00
C LYS A 397 12.20 5.62 21.27
N ASP A 398 12.71 6.58 20.51
CA ASP A 398 14.00 6.43 19.84
C ASP A 398 15.10 6.06 20.84
N GLY A 399 15.80 4.96 20.55
CA GLY A 399 16.87 4.41 21.39
C GLY A 399 16.43 3.52 22.56
N GLU A 400 15.12 3.40 22.84
CA GLU A 400 14.62 2.49 23.88
C GLU A 400 14.50 1.04 23.42
N TYR A 401 14.18 0.81 22.13
CA TYR A 401 14.04 -0.51 21.54
C TYR A 401 15.34 -0.98 20.89
N THR A 402 15.89 -2.10 21.34
CA THR A 402 17.25 -2.55 21.00
C THR A 402 17.33 -4.01 20.52
N TYR A 403 16.24 -4.57 20.00
CA TYR A 403 16.28 -5.93 19.44
C TYR A 403 17.26 -6.00 18.26
N GLU A 404 18.19 -6.97 18.30
CA GLU A 404 19.33 -7.03 17.37
C GLU A 404 18.89 -7.22 15.91
N ALA A 405 17.92 -8.09 15.67
CA ALA A 405 17.33 -8.36 14.37
C ALA A 405 16.07 -7.48 14.10
N ALA A 406 16.11 -6.21 14.53
CA ALA A 406 15.01 -5.27 14.32
C ALA A 406 14.87 -4.81 12.87
N TYR A 407 15.96 -4.73 12.09
CA TYR A 407 15.93 -4.23 10.70
C TYR A 407 15.22 -2.85 10.56
N GLY A 408 15.42 -1.98 11.56
CA GLY A 408 14.79 -0.65 11.65
C GLY A 408 13.30 -0.68 11.98
N PHE A 409 12.72 -1.84 12.30
CA PHE A 409 11.40 -1.94 12.89
C PHE A 409 11.41 -1.37 14.31
N VAL A 410 10.29 -0.76 14.71
CA VAL A 410 9.99 -0.43 16.09
C VAL A 410 8.55 -0.90 16.36
N PRO A 411 8.31 -1.66 17.44
CA PRO A 411 6.96 -2.09 17.81
C PRO A 411 6.00 -0.90 17.86
N ASN A 412 4.81 -1.09 17.31
CA ASN A 412 3.86 -0.02 17.10
C ASN A 412 2.41 -0.49 17.22
N VAL A 413 1.52 0.45 17.49
CA VAL A 413 0.08 0.23 17.50
C VAL A 413 -0.57 0.96 16.34
N PHE A 414 -1.51 0.28 15.69
CA PHE A 414 -2.38 0.84 14.66
C PHE A 414 -3.80 0.93 15.20
N ALA A 415 -4.30 2.15 15.37
CA ALA A 415 -5.56 2.45 16.04
C ALA A 415 -6.71 2.69 15.04
N TYR A 416 -7.84 2.06 15.32
CA TYR A 416 -9.14 2.24 14.68
C TYR A 416 -10.08 2.89 15.70
N LEU A 417 -10.30 4.21 15.55
CA LEU A 417 -11.04 4.99 16.52
C LEU A 417 -12.36 5.49 15.93
N HIS A 418 -13.39 5.50 16.76
CA HIS A 418 -14.64 6.17 16.42
C HIS A 418 -14.39 7.66 16.20
N PRO A 419 -15.14 8.27 15.29
CA PRO A 419 -14.84 9.62 14.85
C PRO A 419 -15.31 10.69 15.85
N ASP A 420 -16.24 10.32 16.75
CA ASP A 420 -16.59 11.11 17.92
C ASP A 420 -15.47 11.08 18.96
N THR A 421 -15.64 11.90 20.00
CA THR A 421 -14.72 12.02 21.12
C THR A 421 -15.20 11.26 22.36
N ASP A 422 -16.19 10.36 22.22
CA ASP A 422 -16.71 9.62 23.35
C ASP A 422 -15.66 8.63 23.86
N LYS A 423 -15.51 8.54 25.18
CA LYS A 423 -14.65 7.53 25.78
C LYS A 423 -15.30 6.16 25.68
N ARG A 424 -14.60 5.21 25.05
CA ARG A 424 -15.09 3.86 24.77
C ARG A 424 -14.19 2.79 25.40
N PRO A 425 -14.71 1.60 25.74
CA PRO A 425 -13.86 0.45 26.02
C PRO A 425 -12.85 0.20 24.89
N CYS A 426 -11.68 -0.30 25.25
CA CYS A 426 -10.57 -0.55 24.34
C CYS A 426 -10.36 -2.05 24.12
N MET A 427 -10.16 -2.46 22.87
CA MET A 427 -9.62 -3.78 22.52
C MET A 427 -8.20 -3.61 21.97
N LEU A 428 -7.22 -4.33 22.50
CA LEU A 428 -5.89 -4.46 21.90
C LEU A 428 -5.77 -5.85 21.26
N VAL A 429 -5.73 -5.89 19.94
CA VAL A 429 -5.57 -7.11 19.14
C VAL A 429 -4.08 -7.39 18.93
N VAL A 430 -3.67 -8.63 19.16
CA VAL A 430 -2.30 -9.12 19.03
C VAL A 430 -2.31 -10.29 18.04
N PRO A 431 -1.93 -10.06 16.77
CA PRO A 431 -1.92 -11.10 15.75
C PRO A 431 -1.01 -12.27 16.11
N GLY A 432 -1.28 -13.46 15.56
CA GLY A 432 -0.36 -14.60 15.61
C GLY A 432 0.64 -14.57 14.47
N GLY A 433 1.15 -15.74 14.09
CA GLY A 433 2.25 -15.88 13.11
C GLY A 433 3.48 -16.58 13.67
N GLY A 434 3.30 -17.38 14.72
CA GLY A 434 4.33 -18.28 15.24
C GLY A 434 5.56 -17.61 15.85
N TYR A 435 5.45 -16.34 16.28
CA TYR A 435 6.57 -15.46 16.66
C TYR A 435 7.49 -15.05 15.50
N CYS A 436 7.19 -15.47 14.27
CA CYS A 436 7.95 -15.14 13.08
C CYS A 436 7.36 -13.93 12.32
N MET A 437 6.08 -13.64 12.52
CA MET A 437 5.36 -12.51 11.91
C MET A 437 4.11 -12.15 12.72
N CYS A 438 3.49 -11.02 12.39
CA CYS A 438 2.16 -10.64 12.85
C CYS A 438 1.16 -10.75 11.68
N CYS A 439 0.55 -11.93 11.50
CA CYS A 439 -0.31 -12.24 10.36
C CYS A 439 -1.45 -11.22 10.17
N SER A 440 -1.59 -10.66 8.97
CA SER A 440 -2.56 -9.60 8.69
C SER A 440 -4.00 -10.04 9.01
N HIS A 441 -4.38 -11.28 8.70
CA HIS A 441 -5.75 -11.77 8.88
C HIS A 441 -6.18 -11.94 10.35
N GLU A 442 -5.24 -11.82 11.29
CA GLU A 442 -5.49 -11.84 12.74
C GLU A 442 -5.37 -10.43 13.36
N GLY A 443 -5.11 -9.41 12.55
CA GLY A 443 -5.06 -8.01 12.96
C GLY A 443 -6.35 -7.26 12.66
N GLU A 444 -6.52 -6.80 11.42
CA GLU A 444 -7.60 -5.86 11.08
C GLU A 444 -9.00 -6.50 11.12
N LEU A 445 -9.12 -7.78 10.71
CA LEU A 445 -10.38 -8.53 10.76
C LEU A 445 -11.05 -8.52 12.14
N PRO A 446 -10.41 -9.04 13.19
CA PRO A 446 -10.96 -8.97 14.53
C PRO A 446 -11.04 -7.53 15.03
N ALA A 447 -10.12 -6.64 14.65
CA ALA A 447 -10.20 -5.23 15.05
C ALA A 447 -11.52 -4.58 14.59
N MET A 448 -11.88 -4.80 13.34
CA MET A 448 -13.12 -4.31 12.75
C MET A 448 -14.38 -4.94 13.35
N GLU A 449 -14.29 -6.17 13.83
CA GLU A 449 -15.41 -6.86 14.48
C GLU A 449 -15.79 -6.19 15.81
N PHE A 450 -14.81 -5.85 16.64
CA PHE A 450 -15.04 -5.17 17.93
C PHE A 450 -15.24 -3.67 17.77
N TYR A 451 -14.64 -3.05 16.75
CA TYR A 451 -14.94 -1.68 16.36
C TYR A 451 -16.43 -1.48 16.06
N LYS A 452 -17.02 -2.37 15.24
CA LYS A 452 -18.46 -2.32 14.91
C LYS A 452 -19.37 -2.50 16.13
N ARG A 453 -18.85 -3.07 17.23
CA ARG A 453 -19.55 -3.23 18.51
C ARG A 453 -19.38 -2.03 19.45
N GLY A 454 -18.72 -0.96 19.00
CA GLY A 454 -18.62 0.31 19.71
C GLY A 454 -17.37 0.47 20.59
N MET A 455 -16.37 -0.40 20.43
CA MET A 455 -15.06 -0.26 21.07
C MET A 455 -14.11 0.55 20.18
N ASN A 456 -13.19 1.30 20.79
CA ASN A 456 -12.00 1.72 20.05
C ASN A 456 -10.99 0.56 20.07
N VAL A 457 -10.34 0.31 18.94
CA VAL A 457 -9.52 -0.90 18.79
C VAL A 457 -8.13 -0.54 18.30
N LEU A 458 -7.12 -1.18 18.86
CA LEU A 458 -5.74 -1.05 18.41
C LEU A 458 -5.19 -2.43 18.04
N VAL A 459 -4.36 -2.49 17.00
CA VAL A 459 -3.63 -3.70 16.61
C VAL A 459 -2.16 -3.49 16.94
N LEU A 460 -1.58 -4.42 17.70
CA LEU A 460 -0.16 -4.40 18.08
C LEU A 460 0.68 -5.15 17.05
N SER A 461 1.60 -4.45 16.40
CA SER A 461 2.74 -5.03 15.70
C SER A 461 3.88 -5.16 16.72
N TYR A 462 4.12 -6.36 17.22
CA TYR A 462 5.14 -6.65 18.24
C TYR A 462 6.38 -7.31 17.62
N THR A 463 7.43 -7.45 18.42
CA THR A 463 8.69 -8.05 18.00
C THR A 463 8.49 -9.51 17.59
N THR A 464 8.82 -9.80 16.33
CA THR A 464 8.82 -11.11 15.70
C THR A 464 10.07 -11.27 14.87
N ASP A 465 10.50 -12.50 14.59
CA ASP A 465 11.69 -12.73 13.78
C ASP A 465 11.49 -13.86 12.78
N ILE A 466 11.10 -13.50 11.56
CA ILE A 466 10.95 -14.43 10.44
C ILE A 466 12.28 -15.10 10.06
N THR A 467 13.41 -14.46 10.39
CA THR A 467 14.74 -15.02 10.11
C THR A 467 15.14 -16.05 11.15
N MET A 468 14.49 -16.08 12.32
CA MET A 468 14.79 -16.94 13.45
C MET A 468 16.29 -16.92 13.82
N SER A 469 16.97 -15.80 13.58
CA SER A 469 18.41 -15.67 13.75
C SER A 469 18.79 -15.21 15.15
N VAL A 470 17.88 -14.52 15.82
CA VAL A 470 18.03 -14.06 17.20
C VAL A 470 16.80 -14.54 17.99
N PRO A 471 16.98 -15.22 19.15
CA PRO A 471 15.85 -15.57 20.01
C PRO A 471 15.17 -14.32 20.58
N LEU A 472 13.84 -14.29 20.56
CA LEU A 472 13.05 -13.12 21.02
C LEU A 472 13.11 -12.91 22.54
N LYS A 473 13.22 -13.99 23.31
CA LYS A 473 13.20 -14.02 24.77
C LYS A 473 12.01 -13.22 25.34
N ARG A 474 12.25 -12.24 26.22
CA ARG A 474 11.22 -11.44 26.88
C ARG A 474 10.66 -10.30 26.03
N GLN A 475 11.28 -9.97 24.90
CA GLN A 475 10.92 -8.78 24.13
C GLN A 475 9.42 -8.71 23.73
N PRO A 476 8.76 -9.79 23.26
CA PRO A 476 7.32 -9.73 22.95
C PRO A 476 6.43 -9.46 24.17
N LEU A 477 6.81 -9.98 25.35
CA LEU A 477 6.11 -9.73 26.60
C LEU A 477 6.31 -8.27 27.06
N GLU A 478 7.50 -7.74 26.88
CA GLU A 478 7.81 -6.34 27.15
C GLU A 478 7.04 -5.40 26.20
N ASP A 479 6.93 -5.75 24.92
CA ASP A 479 6.17 -5.00 23.91
C ASP A 479 4.69 -4.88 24.28
N ILE A 480 4.02 -6.00 24.60
CA ILE A 480 2.60 -5.93 24.98
C ILE A 480 2.39 -5.21 26.31
N SER A 481 3.30 -5.39 27.29
CA SER A 481 3.27 -4.66 28.55
C SER A 481 3.38 -3.15 28.30
N ARG A 482 4.35 -2.75 27.48
CA ARG A 482 4.54 -1.36 27.04
C ARG A 482 3.34 -0.84 26.29
N ALA A 483 2.75 -1.62 25.38
CA ALA A 483 1.58 -1.22 24.60
C ALA A 483 0.38 -0.90 25.49
N VAL A 484 0.05 -1.76 26.46
CA VAL A 484 -1.06 -1.50 27.40
C VAL A 484 -0.81 -0.22 28.22
N ARG A 485 0.40 -0.04 28.73
CA ARG A 485 0.77 1.17 29.50
C ARG A 485 0.76 2.42 28.62
N PHE A 486 1.22 2.33 27.39
CA PHE A 486 1.22 3.39 26.39
C PHE A 486 -0.21 3.82 26.03
N ILE A 487 -1.09 2.86 25.80
CA ILE A 487 -2.50 3.09 25.49
C ILE A 487 -3.18 3.81 26.66
N ARG A 488 -3.00 3.33 27.90
CA ARG A 488 -3.54 3.99 29.11
C ARG A 488 -3.00 5.40 29.31
N LYS A 489 -1.70 5.62 29.10
CA LYS A 489 -1.08 6.95 29.17
C LYS A 489 -1.68 7.93 28.17
N ASN A 490 -2.07 7.44 26.99
CA ASN A 490 -2.63 8.23 25.90
C ASN A 490 -4.16 8.09 25.78
N ALA A 491 -4.84 7.70 26.87
CA ALA A 491 -6.25 7.34 26.82
C ALA A 491 -7.17 8.46 26.29
N ASP A 492 -6.89 9.71 26.67
CA ASP A 492 -7.65 10.87 26.20
C ASP A 492 -7.48 11.08 24.68
N ARG A 493 -6.25 10.89 24.17
CA ARG A 493 -5.95 11.03 22.73
C ARG A 493 -6.69 9.98 21.90
N TYR A 494 -6.78 8.75 22.41
CA TYR A 494 -7.50 7.65 21.77
C TYR A 494 -8.99 7.62 22.08
N CYS A 495 -9.50 8.54 22.91
CA CYS A 495 -10.88 8.53 23.39
C CYS A 495 -11.27 7.16 23.97
N ILE A 496 -10.41 6.59 24.82
CA ILE A 496 -10.67 5.30 25.48
C ILE A 496 -10.89 5.48 26.98
N ASP A 497 -11.61 4.52 27.54
CA ASP A 497 -11.69 4.30 28.97
C ASP A 497 -10.48 3.44 29.42
N PRO A 498 -9.52 4.00 30.18
CA PRO A 498 -8.30 3.29 30.57
C PRO A 498 -8.54 2.11 31.51
N ASP A 499 -9.69 2.05 32.19
CA ASP A 499 -10.06 0.98 33.12
C ASP A 499 -10.78 -0.19 32.42
N ASN A 500 -11.19 0.00 31.16
CA ASN A 500 -11.86 -0.99 30.32
C ASN A 500 -11.03 -1.32 29.08
N LEU A 501 -9.85 -1.93 29.29
CA LEU A 501 -8.92 -2.34 28.24
C LEU A 501 -8.79 -3.87 28.23
N TYR A 502 -9.34 -4.48 27.19
CA TYR A 502 -9.24 -5.91 26.90
C TYR A 502 -8.10 -6.17 25.94
N ILE A 503 -7.45 -7.33 26.07
CA ILE A 503 -6.46 -7.79 25.09
C ILE A 503 -6.97 -9.07 24.44
N MET A 504 -6.67 -9.25 23.16
CA MET A 504 -7.03 -10.43 22.37
C MET A 504 -5.83 -10.90 21.58
N GLY A 505 -5.49 -12.18 21.70
CA GLY A 505 -4.38 -12.77 20.97
C GLY A 505 -4.76 -14.05 20.23
N PHE A 506 -4.14 -14.26 19.07
CA PHE A 506 -4.31 -15.45 18.23
C PHE A 506 -3.03 -16.28 18.19
N SER A 507 -3.12 -17.61 18.37
CA SER A 507 -1.96 -18.50 18.26
C SER A 507 -0.77 -18.05 19.14
N ALA A 508 0.39 -17.72 18.55
CA ALA A 508 1.53 -17.12 19.24
C ALA A 508 1.22 -15.73 19.85
N GLY A 509 0.39 -14.90 19.22
CA GLY A 509 -0.13 -13.67 19.82
C GLY A 509 -1.05 -13.95 21.01
N GLY A 510 -1.74 -15.10 21.00
CA GLY A 510 -2.43 -15.66 22.17
C GLY A 510 -1.47 -15.95 23.31
N HIS A 511 -0.31 -16.54 23.02
CA HIS A 511 0.75 -16.74 23.99
C HIS A 511 1.32 -15.41 24.53
N VAL A 512 1.49 -14.38 23.69
CA VAL A 512 1.89 -13.04 24.15
C VAL A 512 0.86 -12.44 25.11
N CYS A 513 -0.43 -12.52 24.78
CA CYS A 513 -1.51 -12.06 25.64
C CYS A 513 -1.58 -12.84 26.96
N GLY A 514 -1.49 -14.17 26.89
CA GLY A 514 -1.46 -15.03 28.07
C GLY A 514 -0.24 -14.79 28.95
N SER A 515 0.92 -14.53 28.33
CA SER A 515 2.15 -14.17 29.04
C SER A 515 1.95 -12.89 29.86
N LEU A 516 1.36 -11.84 29.27
CA LEU A 516 1.02 -10.64 30.04
C LEU A 516 0.01 -10.95 31.14
N ALA A 517 -0.99 -11.79 30.89
CA ALA A 517 -2.02 -12.14 31.87
C ALA A 517 -1.47 -12.77 33.15
N VAL A 518 -0.43 -13.61 33.06
CA VAL A 518 0.16 -14.31 34.21
C VAL A 518 1.41 -13.62 34.78
N HIS A 519 2.05 -12.75 33.98
CA HIS A 519 3.31 -12.06 34.32
C HIS A 519 3.20 -10.53 34.43
N PHE A 520 1.99 -9.94 34.43
CA PHE A 520 1.86 -8.48 34.44
C PHE A 520 2.54 -7.82 35.66
N ASP A 521 2.56 -8.50 36.82
CA ASP A 521 3.15 -7.99 38.07
C ASP A 521 4.69 -7.98 38.08
N ASP A 522 5.34 -8.87 37.33
CA ASP A 522 6.81 -8.99 37.31
C ASP A 522 7.46 -8.28 36.12
N VAL A 523 6.69 -7.94 35.08
CA VAL A 523 7.20 -7.21 33.91
C VAL A 523 7.34 -5.72 34.24
N LYS A 524 8.60 -5.29 34.35
CA LYS A 524 8.98 -3.88 34.52
C LYS A 524 9.32 -3.24 33.18
N ASP A 525 9.00 -1.96 33.10
CA ASP A 525 9.36 -1.11 31.97
C ASP A 525 10.72 -0.45 32.20
N ILE A 526 11.50 -0.24 31.14
CA ILE A 526 12.78 0.47 31.20
C ILE A 526 12.60 1.98 31.47
N ASP A 527 11.47 2.56 31.10
CA ASP A 527 11.11 3.94 31.45
C ASP A 527 10.31 3.92 32.76
N PRO A 528 10.86 4.47 33.85
CA PRO A 528 10.19 4.50 35.15
C PRO A 528 8.80 5.14 35.11
N ALA A 529 8.54 6.07 34.18
CA ALA A 529 7.23 6.71 34.06
C ALA A 529 6.13 5.73 33.64
N TYR A 530 6.46 4.67 32.90
CA TYR A 530 5.49 3.63 32.56
C TYR A 530 5.27 2.65 33.70
N ASN A 531 6.23 2.47 34.61
CA ASN A 531 6.10 1.56 35.75
C ASN A 531 4.93 1.93 36.69
N GLU A 532 4.60 3.22 36.79
CA GLU A 532 3.47 3.74 37.57
C GLU A 532 2.09 3.51 36.93
N ILE A 533 2.05 3.08 35.66
CA ILE A 533 0.82 2.82 34.91
C ILE A 533 0.59 1.31 34.89
N SER A 534 -0.57 0.84 35.32
CA SER A 534 -0.89 -0.60 35.28
C SER A 534 -0.78 -1.14 33.85
N ASN A 535 -0.20 -2.33 33.68
CA ASN A 535 -0.26 -3.14 32.46
C ASN A 535 -1.27 -4.29 32.56
N ARG A 536 -1.95 -4.45 33.71
CA ARG A 536 -2.93 -5.53 33.90
C ARG A 536 -4.18 -5.29 33.02
N PRO A 537 -4.53 -6.20 32.08
CA PRO A 537 -5.76 -6.08 31.31
C PRO A 537 -7.03 -6.21 32.16
N THR A 538 -8.14 -5.65 31.68
CA THR A 538 -9.48 -5.86 32.24
C THR A 538 -9.93 -7.31 32.05
N GLY A 539 -9.68 -7.86 30.86
CA GLY A 539 -9.91 -9.26 30.50
C GLY A 539 -9.05 -9.67 29.30
N VAL A 540 -8.89 -10.97 29.10
CA VAL A 540 -7.99 -11.55 28.10
C VAL A 540 -8.75 -12.55 27.22
N ILE A 541 -8.69 -12.38 25.90
CA ILE A 541 -9.25 -13.31 24.92
C ILE A 541 -8.12 -14.08 24.25
N LEU A 542 -8.16 -15.41 24.37
CA LEU A 542 -7.15 -16.32 23.83
C LEU A 542 -7.80 -17.19 22.75
N SER A 543 -7.41 -16.95 21.51
CA SER A 543 -7.91 -17.65 20.32
C SER A 543 -6.89 -18.69 19.87
N TYR A 544 -7.25 -19.97 19.97
CA TYR A 544 -6.40 -21.13 19.64
C TYR A 544 -4.93 -20.96 20.10
N PRO A 545 -4.71 -20.62 21.39
CA PRO A 545 -3.43 -20.11 21.86
C PRO A 545 -2.37 -21.22 21.98
N VAL A 546 -1.11 -20.86 21.73
CA VAL A 546 0.01 -21.60 22.33
C VAL A 546 0.03 -21.25 23.83
N ILE A 547 0.20 -22.25 24.71
CA ILE A 547 0.18 -22.08 26.18
C ILE A 547 1.38 -22.76 26.84
N THR A 548 1.62 -24.04 26.53
CA THR A 548 2.63 -24.86 27.22
C THR A 548 3.91 -24.95 26.40
N THR A 549 5.04 -25.07 27.09
CA THR A 549 6.34 -25.47 26.49
C THR A 549 6.58 -26.98 26.58
N GLY A 550 5.63 -27.74 27.13
CA GLY A 550 5.70 -29.19 27.31
C GLY A 550 5.25 -30.01 26.09
N GLU A 551 4.67 -31.18 26.35
CA GLU A 551 4.30 -32.19 25.35
C GLU A 551 3.44 -31.64 24.19
N TYR A 552 2.49 -30.76 24.49
CA TYR A 552 1.52 -30.22 23.54
C TYR A 552 1.95 -28.90 22.89
N THR A 553 3.22 -28.54 22.97
CA THR A 553 3.70 -27.24 22.46
C THR A 553 3.76 -27.18 20.93
N HIS A 554 3.65 -25.97 20.39
CA HIS A 554 4.04 -25.69 19.01
C HIS A 554 5.54 -25.36 18.95
N LYS A 555 6.35 -26.35 18.60
CA LYS A 555 7.82 -26.32 18.72
C LYS A 555 8.48 -25.15 18.00
N GLU A 556 8.02 -24.80 16.80
CA GLU A 556 8.62 -23.69 16.03
C GLU A 556 8.39 -22.34 16.72
N SER A 557 7.25 -22.15 17.39
CA SER A 557 7.00 -20.93 18.18
C SER A 557 7.90 -20.85 19.40
N VAL A 558 8.12 -21.96 20.10
CA VAL A 558 9.06 -22.00 21.22
C VAL A 558 10.49 -21.78 20.74
N LYS A 559 10.87 -22.33 19.59
CA LYS A 559 12.19 -22.10 18.97
C LYS A 559 12.39 -20.65 18.57
N ALA A 560 11.42 -20.00 17.94
CA ALA A 560 11.51 -18.57 17.63
C ALA A 560 11.61 -17.71 18.92
N LEU A 561 10.87 -18.09 19.96
CA LEU A 561 10.88 -17.37 21.23
C LEU A 561 12.19 -17.56 22.01
N LEU A 562 12.68 -18.79 22.17
CA LEU A 562 13.74 -19.14 23.11
C LEU A 562 15.05 -19.61 22.47
N GLY A 563 15.08 -19.85 21.17
CA GLY A 563 16.21 -20.43 20.44
C GLY A 563 16.22 -21.95 20.47
N ASP A 564 17.31 -22.54 19.96
CA ASP A 564 17.45 -24.00 19.84
C ASP A 564 17.69 -24.71 21.18
N ASP A 565 18.33 -24.04 22.13
CA ASP A 565 18.74 -24.61 23.43
C ASP A 565 18.17 -23.81 24.61
N PRO A 566 16.84 -23.81 24.83
CA PRO A 566 16.24 -23.11 25.95
C PRO A 566 16.60 -23.75 27.29
N THR A 567 16.80 -22.93 28.32
CA THR A 567 17.02 -23.43 29.68
C THR A 567 15.71 -23.93 30.32
N ASP A 568 15.80 -24.81 31.32
CA ASP A 568 14.62 -25.28 32.07
C ASP A 568 13.86 -24.12 32.72
N GLU A 569 14.56 -23.08 33.17
CA GLU A 569 13.96 -21.87 33.75
C GLU A 569 13.15 -21.07 32.71
N GLU A 570 13.67 -20.93 31.48
CA GLU A 570 12.95 -20.28 30.39
C GLU A 570 11.72 -21.08 29.96
N LEU A 571 11.86 -22.41 29.84
CA LEU A 571 10.74 -23.30 29.53
C LEU A 571 9.66 -23.21 30.59
N GLU A 572 10.04 -23.20 31.88
CA GLU A 572 9.11 -23.07 32.99
C GLU A 572 8.41 -21.70 32.99
N TYR A 573 9.18 -20.61 32.78
CA TYR A 573 8.67 -19.25 32.78
C TYR A 573 7.64 -19.00 31.67
N PHE A 574 7.87 -19.57 30.47
CA PHE A 574 6.95 -19.43 29.34
C PHE A 574 5.93 -20.57 29.22
N SER A 575 5.86 -21.50 30.18
CA SER A 575 4.74 -22.45 30.26
C SER A 575 3.58 -21.84 31.06
N LEU A 576 2.67 -21.15 30.38
CA LEU A 576 1.73 -20.23 31.01
C LEU A 576 0.74 -20.89 31.97
N GLU A 577 0.40 -22.16 31.73
CA GLU A 577 -0.47 -22.94 32.61
C GLU A 577 0.13 -23.16 34.01
N LYS A 578 1.46 -23.05 34.14
CA LYS A 578 2.16 -23.18 35.41
C LYS A 578 2.28 -21.85 36.16
N GLN A 579 2.02 -20.74 35.47
CA GLN A 579 2.25 -19.38 35.97
C GLN A 579 0.97 -18.66 36.42
N VAL A 580 -0.20 -19.29 36.26
CA VAL A 580 -1.49 -18.71 36.68
C VAL A 580 -1.50 -18.41 38.18
N LYS A 581 -1.98 -17.22 38.53
CA LYS A 581 -2.08 -16.72 39.92
C LYS A 581 -3.53 -16.30 40.19
N GLY A 582 -3.88 -16.12 41.48
CA GLY A 582 -5.23 -15.70 41.86
C GLY A 582 -5.63 -14.29 41.39
N ASN A 583 -4.67 -13.49 40.94
CA ASN A 583 -4.87 -12.15 40.39
C ASN A 583 -4.75 -12.08 38.86
N THR A 584 -4.54 -13.21 38.18
CA THR A 584 -4.64 -13.29 36.71
C THR A 584 -6.00 -12.73 36.26
N PRO A 585 -6.08 -11.89 35.21
CA PRO A 585 -7.34 -11.37 34.70
C PRO A 585 -8.32 -12.46 34.28
N PRO A 586 -9.64 -12.18 34.27
CA PRO A 586 -10.62 -13.07 33.66
C PRO A 586 -10.27 -13.38 32.21
N CYS A 587 -10.49 -14.64 31.79
CA CYS A 587 -10.11 -15.12 30.47
C CYS A 587 -11.30 -15.66 29.68
N PHE A 588 -11.34 -15.38 28.38
CA PHE A 588 -12.14 -16.09 27.40
C PHE A 588 -11.22 -16.91 26.51
N ILE A 589 -11.42 -18.21 26.44
CA ILE A 589 -10.57 -19.11 25.66
C ILE A 589 -11.46 -19.81 24.64
N TRP A 590 -11.03 -19.83 23.38
CA TRP A 590 -11.67 -20.67 22.38
C TRP A 590 -10.68 -21.36 21.46
N GLN A 591 -11.03 -22.55 20.99
CA GLN A 591 -10.23 -23.34 20.06
C GLN A 591 -11.10 -24.41 19.38
N THR A 592 -10.62 -25.01 18.30
CA THR A 592 -11.25 -26.18 17.65
C THR A 592 -10.58 -27.49 18.09
N GLN A 593 -11.30 -28.60 18.15
CA GLN A 593 -10.72 -29.92 18.44
C GLN A 593 -9.84 -30.43 17.30
N GLU A 594 -10.14 -30.02 16.06
CA GLU A 594 -9.42 -30.40 14.84
C GLU A 594 -8.19 -29.52 14.56
N ASP A 595 -7.80 -28.62 15.47
CA ASP A 595 -6.58 -27.83 15.34
C ASP A 595 -5.34 -28.73 15.29
N GLY A 596 -4.85 -28.96 14.07
CA GLY A 596 -3.69 -29.81 13.83
C GLY A 596 -2.34 -29.13 14.02
N LEU A 597 -2.32 -27.80 14.25
CA LEU A 597 -1.06 -27.05 14.41
C LEU A 597 -0.75 -26.81 15.89
N VAL A 598 -1.74 -26.35 16.65
CA VAL A 598 -1.64 -26.18 18.10
C VAL A 598 -2.66 -27.12 18.74
N PRO A 599 -2.24 -28.18 19.45
CA PRO A 599 -3.17 -29.12 20.07
C PRO A 599 -4.11 -28.40 21.06
N VAL A 600 -5.40 -28.80 21.05
CA VAL A 600 -6.46 -28.23 21.91
C VAL A 600 -6.16 -28.39 23.41
N GLU A 601 -5.26 -29.29 23.77
CA GLU A 601 -4.72 -29.48 25.11
C GLU A 601 -4.13 -28.20 25.70
N ASN A 602 -3.61 -27.28 24.88
CA ASN A 602 -3.16 -25.96 25.34
C ASN A 602 -4.30 -25.22 26.06
N SER A 603 -5.48 -25.18 25.45
CA SER A 603 -6.67 -24.54 26.03
C SER A 603 -7.19 -25.30 27.26
N TYR A 604 -7.18 -26.64 27.25
CA TYR A 604 -7.57 -27.43 28.44
C TYR A 604 -6.65 -27.20 29.64
N LEU A 605 -5.33 -27.19 29.42
CA LEU A 605 -4.34 -26.98 30.46
C LEU A 605 -4.51 -25.60 31.11
N PHE A 606 -4.67 -24.55 30.29
CA PHE A 606 -4.85 -23.20 30.82
C PHE A 606 -6.17 -23.03 31.57
N ALA A 607 -7.28 -23.55 31.03
CA ALA A 607 -8.58 -23.53 31.70
C ALA A 607 -8.55 -24.27 33.05
N MET A 608 -7.83 -25.40 33.14
CA MET A 608 -7.63 -26.12 34.40
C MET A 608 -6.76 -25.35 35.39
N ALA A 609 -5.73 -24.65 34.93
CA ALA A 609 -4.95 -23.77 35.78
C ALA A 609 -5.81 -22.61 36.34
N LEU A 610 -6.57 -21.91 35.49
CA LEU A 610 -7.49 -20.84 35.90
C LEU A 610 -8.50 -21.33 36.95
N ARG A 611 -9.10 -22.50 36.73
CA ARG A 611 -10.00 -23.15 37.70
C ARG A 611 -9.31 -23.39 39.04
N ARG A 612 -8.10 -23.96 39.05
CA ARG A 612 -7.35 -24.27 40.29
C ARG A 612 -7.05 -23.02 41.12
N HIS A 613 -6.88 -21.88 40.46
CA HIS A 613 -6.60 -20.58 41.10
C HIS A 613 -7.86 -19.72 41.33
N ASN A 614 -9.06 -20.25 41.06
CA ASN A 614 -10.34 -19.54 41.17
C ASN A 614 -10.42 -18.26 40.33
N VAL A 615 -9.79 -18.24 39.16
CA VAL A 615 -9.87 -17.14 38.20
C VAL A 615 -11.11 -17.34 37.33
N PRO A 616 -12.01 -16.35 37.17
CA PRO A 616 -13.16 -16.45 36.28
C PRO A 616 -12.75 -16.69 34.83
N PHE A 617 -13.38 -17.65 34.15
CA PHE A 617 -13.11 -17.88 32.73
C PHE A 617 -14.31 -18.44 31.99
N ALA A 618 -14.34 -18.21 30.68
CA ALA A 618 -15.18 -18.91 29.72
C ALA A 618 -14.29 -19.74 28.79
N HIS A 619 -14.69 -20.98 28.49
CA HIS A 619 -13.92 -21.86 27.61
C HIS A 619 -14.84 -22.56 26.61
N TYR A 620 -14.63 -22.28 25.32
CA TYR A 620 -15.40 -22.84 24.22
C TYR A 620 -14.52 -23.68 23.31
N VAL A 621 -14.81 -24.97 23.22
CA VAL A 621 -14.13 -25.87 22.30
C VAL A 621 -15.11 -26.28 21.20
N PHE A 622 -14.84 -25.82 19.99
CA PHE A 622 -15.62 -26.13 18.80
C PHE A 622 -15.18 -27.49 18.22
N PRO A 623 -16.11 -28.30 17.69
CA PRO A 623 -15.77 -29.65 17.24
C PRO A 623 -14.89 -29.68 15.99
N ARG A 624 -14.98 -28.68 15.11
CA ARG A 624 -14.34 -28.69 13.80
C ARG A 624 -13.61 -27.40 13.44
N GLY A 625 -12.67 -27.51 12.51
CA GLY A 625 -12.01 -26.39 11.85
C GLY A 625 -10.49 -26.34 12.06
N PRO A 626 -9.72 -25.88 11.07
CA PRO A 626 -8.25 -25.83 11.14
C PRO A 626 -7.74 -24.69 12.04
N HIS A 627 -6.43 -24.62 12.24
CA HIS A 627 -5.77 -23.48 12.86
C HIS A 627 -5.92 -22.19 12.02
N GLY A 628 -5.90 -21.02 12.66
CA GLY A 628 -5.85 -19.73 11.95
C GLY A 628 -7.19 -19.22 11.43
N LEU A 629 -8.30 -19.60 12.08
CA LEU A 629 -9.66 -19.24 11.64
C LEU A 629 -10.06 -17.78 11.89
N THR A 630 -9.25 -16.99 12.62
CA THR A 630 -9.50 -15.58 12.95
C THR A 630 -10.95 -15.36 13.38
N ILE A 631 -11.71 -14.49 12.70
CA ILE A 631 -13.11 -14.17 12.98
C ILE A 631 -14.12 -15.14 12.32
N ALA A 632 -13.66 -16.06 11.46
CA ALA A 632 -14.49 -17.08 10.80
C ALA A 632 -15.82 -16.56 10.19
N ASN A 633 -15.80 -15.36 9.60
CA ASN A 633 -16.96 -14.73 8.96
C ASN A 633 -16.83 -14.69 7.44
N ASP A 634 -17.84 -14.13 6.75
CA ASP A 634 -17.82 -14.00 5.29
C ASP A 634 -16.60 -13.24 4.79
N THR A 635 -16.14 -12.22 5.51
CA THR A 635 -14.99 -11.39 5.11
C THR A 635 -13.71 -12.24 5.06
N PHE A 636 -13.46 -13.02 6.11
CA PHE A 636 -12.33 -13.95 6.17
C PHE A 636 -12.44 -15.05 5.11
N PHE A 637 -13.60 -15.71 5.02
CA PHE A 637 -13.79 -16.81 4.09
C PHE A 637 -13.87 -16.40 2.60
N LYS A 638 -14.20 -15.13 2.31
CA LYS A 638 -14.06 -14.52 0.97
C LYS A 638 -12.63 -14.14 0.63
N GLY A 639 -11.71 -14.37 1.55
CA GLY A 639 -10.27 -14.32 1.35
C GLY A 639 -9.58 -13.06 1.84
N TRP A 640 -10.30 -12.15 2.48
CA TRP A 640 -9.72 -10.91 2.96
C TRP A 640 -8.83 -11.16 4.18
N SER A 641 -7.59 -10.67 4.12
CA SER A 641 -6.60 -10.81 5.17
C SER A 641 -6.35 -9.53 5.97
N GLY A 642 -7.12 -8.45 5.80
CA GLY A 642 -6.77 -7.17 6.43
C GLY A 642 -5.52 -6.52 5.83
N GLY A 643 -5.17 -5.34 6.32
CA GLY A 643 -4.01 -4.56 5.89
C GLY A 643 -2.68 -5.15 6.35
N ASP A 644 -1.65 -5.05 5.51
CA ASP A 644 -0.32 -5.62 5.75
C ASP A 644 0.56 -4.79 6.70
N TYR A 645 0.01 -3.76 7.34
CA TYR A 645 0.76 -2.89 8.26
C TYR A 645 1.31 -3.67 9.47
N SER A 646 0.67 -4.77 9.88
CA SER A 646 1.15 -5.63 10.97
C SER A 646 2.41 -6.41 10.57
N MET A 647 2.62 -6.63 9.27
CA MET A 647 3.75 -7.39 8.71
C MET A 647 5.02 -6.56 8.56
N GLU A 648 5.05 -5.32 9.09
CA GLU A 648 6.15 -4.36 8.92
C GLU A 648 7.52 -4.96 9.24
N GLN A 649 7.68 -5.64 10.39
CA GLN A 649 8.96 -6.26 10.77
C GLN A 649 9.37 -7.37 9.81
N THR A 650 8.43 -8.23 9.43
CA THR A 650 8.68 -9.35 8.51
C THR A 650 9.15 -8.84 7.15
N MET A 651 8.50 -7.83 6.60
CA MET A 651 8.90 -7.24 5.31
C MET A 651 10.28 -6.60 5.41
N ARG A 652 10.56 -5.84 6.47
CA ARG A 652 11.88 -5.24 6.71
C ARG A 652 12.98 -6.30 6.80
N ALA A 653 12.73 -7.39 7.52
CA ALA A 653 13.66 -8.51 7.64
C ALA A 653 13.92 -9.20 6.29
N ALA A 654 12.86 -9.54 5.54
CA ALA A 654 12.96 -10.20 4.25
C ALA A 654 13.75 -9.36 3.22
N PHE A 655 13.47 -8.06 3.12
CA PHE A 655 14.22 -7.15 2.24
C PHE A 655 15.67 -6.98 2.69
N SER A 656 15.92 -6.80 4.00
CA SER A 656 17.29 -6.67 4.52
C SER A 656 18.13 -7.93 4.23
N VAL A 657 17.52 -9.12 4.35
CA VAL A 657 18.16 -10.38 3.98
C VAL A 657 18.45 -10.45 2.48
N LYS A 658 17.50 -10.07 1.62
CA LYS A 658 17.70 -10.00 0.15
C LYS A 658 18.88 -9.09 -0.21
N GLU A 659 19.06 -7.99 0.52
CA GLU A 659 20.16 -7.04 0.35
C GLU A 659 21.48 -7.47 1.00
N GLY A 660 21.57 -8.66 1.59
CA GLY A 660 22.78 -9.16 2.24
C GLY A 660 23.07 -8.55 3.61
N LYS A 661 22.09 -7.85 4.22
CA LYS A 661 22.18 -7.19 5.54
C LYS A 661 21.57 -8.02 6.68
N GLY A 662 21.33 -9.31 6.46
CA GLY A 662 20.79 -10.20 7.49
C GLY A 662 21.72 -10.34 8.70
N VAL A 663 21.17 -10.25 9.90
CA VAL A 663 21.89 -10.43 11.17
C VAL A 663 21.87 -11.89 11.56
N ASN A 664 23.03 -12.56 11.65
CA ASN A 664 23.17 -13.97 12.05
C ASN A 664 22.30 -14.97 11.24
N VAL A 665 21.85 -14.61 10.04
CA VAL A 665 20.96 -15.45 9.23
C VAL A 665 21.78 -16.51 8.48
N SER A 666 21.42 -17.79 8.63
CA SER A 666 22.07 -18.89 7.92
C SER A 666 21.83 -18.83 6.41
N GLU A 667 22.77 -19.30 5.59
CA GLU A 667 22.62 -19.30 4.12
C GLU A 667 21.38 -20.09 3.66
N GLN A 668 21.07 -21.19 4.34
CA GLN A 668 19.83 -21.93 4.09
C GLN A 668 18.61 -21.06 4.34
N ARG A 669 18.55 -20.36 5.48
CA ARG A 669 17.40 -19.51 5.82
C ARG A 669 17.28 -18.32 4.89
N LYS A 670 18.40 -17.73 4.45
CA LYS A 670 18.39 -16.67 3.42
C LYS A 670 17.73 -17.17 2.13
N LYS A 671 18.10 -18.37 1.67
CA LYS A 671 17.50 -18.98 0.48
C LYS A 671 16.01 -19.24 0.67
N GLU A 672 15.61 -19.82 1.80
CA GLU A 672 14.19 -20.06 2.14
C GLU A 672 13.38 -18.75 2.14
N LEU A 673 13.89 -17.68 2.75
CA LEU A 673 13.21 -16.38 2.78
C LEU A 673 13.10 -15.76 1.39
N ILE A 674 14.17 -15.87 0.58
CA ILE A 674 14.15 -15.38 -0.79
C ILE A 674 13.12 -16.15 -1.61
N GLU A 675 13.06 -17.47 -1.43
CA GLU A 675 12.06 -18.29 -2.07
C GLU A 675 10.64 -17.95 -1.58
N GLN A 676 10.44 -17.80 -0.27
CA GLN A 676 9.13 -17.54 0.33
C GLN A 676 8.55 -16.17 -0.05
N PHE A 677 9.36 -15.12 -0.09
CA PHE A 677 8.87 -13.74 -0.30
C PHE A 677 9.12 -13.20 -1.71
N PHE A 678 10.09 -13.74 -2.45
CA PHE A 678 10.52 -13.20 -3.74
C PHE A 678 10.54 -14.21 -4.89
N SER A 679 10.39 -15.51 -4.61
CA SER A 679 10.03 -16.49 -5.63
C SER A 679 8.52 -16.67 -5.60
N GLY A 680 7.85 -16.56 -6.75
CA GLY A 680 6.38 -16.55 -6.84
C GLY A 680 5.71 -17.90 -6.55
N ASN A 681 6.07 -18.57 -5.47
CA ASN A 681 5.62 -19.91 -5.11
C ASN A 681 4.39 -19.93 -4.19
N GLU A 682 3.78 -21.11 -4.23
CA GLU A 682 2.41 -21.47 -3.90
C GLU A 682 2.05 -21.34 -2.42
N PHE A 683 0.86 -20.80 -2.14
CA PHE A 683 0.15 -21.17 -0.92
C PHE A 683 -0.50 -22.53 -1.17
N GLN A 684 -0.31 -23.47 -0.23
CA GLN A 684 -1.07 -24.71 -0.23
C GLN A 684 -2.55 -24.41 -0.05
N GLU A 685 -3.37 -24.89 -0.99
CA GLU A 685 -4.82 -24.86 -0.92
C GLU A 685 -5.31 -25.69 0.25
N ASN A 686 -5.84 -25.03 1.28
CA ASN A 686 -6.78 -25.65 2.19
C ASN A 686 -8.16 -25.14 1.79
N GLY A 687 -9.00 -26.03 1.26
CA GLY A 687 -10.41 -25.74 1.02
C GLY A 687 -11.05 -25.22 2.30
N ILE A 688 -11.67 -24.04 2.21
CA ILE A 688 -12.35 -23.43 3.34
C ILE A 688 -13.73 -24.07 3.50
N ASP A 689 -13.96 -24.77 4.61
CA ASP A 689 -15.29 -25.26 4.94
C ASP A 689 -16.18 -24.10 5.41
N MET A 690 -16.98 -23.56 4.49
CA MET A 690 -17.92 -22.45 4.75
C MET A 690 -18.92 -22.73 5.87
N SER A 691 -19.17 -24.01 6.21
CA SER A 691 -20.07 -24.33 7.33
C SER A 691 -19.50 -23.95 8.69
N LEU A 692 -18.17 -23.74 8.80
CA LEU A 692 -17.51 -23.24 10.01
C LEU A 692 -18.00 -21.84 10.42
N LYS A 693 -18.56 -21.06 9.48
CA LYS A 693 -19.19 -19.76 9.78
C LYS A 693 -20.34 -19.89 10.78
N ALA A 694 -21.17 -20.91 10.60
CA ALA A 694 -22.36 -21.12 11.43
C ALA A 694 -22.02 -21.70 12.81
N ASP A 695 -20.78 -22.17 12.99
CA ASP A 695 -20.29 -22.79 14.22
C ASP A 695 -19.21 -21.91 14.87
N VAL A 696 -17.96 -22.03 14.41
CA VAL A 696 -16.82 -21.25 14.92
C VAL A 696 -17.04 -19.75 14.77
N GLY A 697 -17.69 -19.27 13.69
CA GLY A 697 -17.99 -17.85 13.49
C GLY A 697 -18.82 -17.19 14.61
N LEU A 698 -19.43 -17.97 15.50
CA LEU A 698 -20.16 -17.48 16.68
C LEU A 698 -19.24 -17.06 17.84
N TRP A 699 -17.94 -17.38 17.80
CA TRP A 699 -17.04 -17.12 18.93
C TRP A 699 -16.97 -15.64 19.29
N SER A 700 -17.04 -14.72 18.31
CA SER A 700 -16.97 -13.28 18.55
C SER A 700 -18.22 -12.75 19.27
N ASP A 701 -19.39 -13.33 19.00
CA ASP A 701 -20.63 -13.03 19.71
C ASP A 701 -20.60 -13.57 21.14
N LEU A 702 -20.05 -14.77 21.35
CA LEU A 702 -19.83 -15.34 22.68
C LEU A 702 -18.83 -14.50 23.50
N ALA A 703 -17.74 -14.06 22.87
CA ALA A 703 -16.75 -13.18 23.48
C ALA A 703 -17.36 -11.81 23.81
N TRP A 704 -18.20 -11.26 22.93
CA TRP A 704 -18.91 -10.02 23.18
C TRP A 704 -19.89 -10.12 24.36
N ALA A 705 -20.65 -11.21 24.43
CA ALA A 705 -21.54 -11.49 25.55
C ALA A 705 -20.76 -11.61 26.87
N TRP A 706 -19.58 -12.23 26.84
CA TRP A 706 -18.67 -12.31 27.99
C TRP A 706 -18.16 -10.92 28.43
N ILE A 707 -17.67 -10.09 27.49
CA ILE A 707 -17.23 -8.71 27.76
C ILE A 707 -18.36 -7.89 28.41
N CYS A 708 -19.59 -8.03 27.90
CA CYS A 708 -20.76 -7.30 28.41
C CYS A 708 -21.26 -7.85 29.76
N GLY A 709 -21.13 -9.17 29.99
CA GLY A 709 -21.54 -9.85 31.22
C GLY A 709 -20.71 -9.47 32.44
N ASP A 710 -19.44 -9.09 32.27
CA ASP A 710 -18.56 -8.59 33.34
C ASP A 710 -19.04 -7.25 33.96
N LYS A 711 -20.05 -6.60 33.36
CA LYS A 711 -20.64 -5.34 33.85
C LYS A 711 -21.94 -5.51 34.67
N ALA A 712 -22.43 -6.73 34.83
CA ALA A 712 -23.74 -7.04 35.43
C ALA A 712 -23.67 -7.47 36.91
#